data_AF-A0A242LRG6-F1
#
_entry.id   AF-A0A242LRG6-F1
#
_cell.length_a   1.000
_cell.length_b   1.000
_cell.length_c   1.000
_cell.angle_alpha   90.00
_cell.angle_beta   90.00
_cell.angle_gamma   90.00
#
_symmetry.space_group_name_H-M   'P 1'
#
loop_
_entity.id
_entity.type
_entity.pdbx_description
1 polymer ?
#
loop_
_entity_poly.entity_id
_entity_poly.type
_entity_poly.pdbx_seq_one_letter_code
_entity_poly.pdbx_strand_id
1 'polypeptide(L)'
;MTDQKRTIENGGTTFSFLETGDLYEILNGTIMINQLHGNRLDGSCNQLYLRVYTQNGIQTAPMIGSNAKSTFYIDEKQATWQGEFLGIAYQVEFQIAKSGNWFWQVSLTGSSQKADVIYGQDIGNATKGAVRSNEAYMSQYVDHHVSKEAGTITISSRQNQPQDGNFPVIEQGSLNSLVAFSTDGYQFFDRDYKETNQAKALKQDFLANEVYQYEFAYVALQTEIYDIKREATTIVFYGAPIKNQRTVIEQPLVSKAAIKKEYGSLNSQNNAGQGKNSVKTLGKPIIGATITEQELHELFPKQEQIEMIDGKIASFFTKDYHHVVLKEKEVAMERAHGHILLSGTELDVEHPELSTTVYMYGLFNSQIVLGNTSMNKLMSNSRNSLNIMKQSGQRIYLKSGKQWRILTMPSAFEIGLNSATWYYKLENDILIVRTFTLCGTKEIRTEVTSQNGLHYTFAVTNQLVMNADEEEPTVNITKVDERLKVTATTDSVIHEEYPDLTYYFSLDKPFELTDERLFLSGDSEKVLTIFVIEAQAAFSMQIQANLTAAPFQVIKTTYAKENEQFLGFINGLLNHFKLTHATEAVESMNILARWYTHNMLVHYLSPHGLEQYGGAAWGTRDVSQGPTEFFLAVNKPEIVGSIIKNVYANQFNDDGNWPQWFMFDRYEKQKADESHGDVIVWPMKIVADYLAKTKNFDILEEKIPYTDRKTFLKTDETVSLFDHVKREINYIEANFLEGTYLSCYSDGDWDDTLQPYNNKLKKYMASSWTVALTYQVIKKLAHLLIEVDSAYGKHLEELAVNIKKDFEKYLLSTETIPGFVYMEDPDHVELMIHPTDKKTGIQYRLLPMTRSMIAEIVTAEQAEKHVAIIKEHLQFPDGVRLMNRPATYQGGVSTNFKRAEQSANFGREIGLQYVHAHIRFTEAMAKLGKGDETWQALTIINPIQLKDHVKNAEIRQANVYFSSSDGDFKTRYDAQAHFDQLKTGRVGVKGGWRIYSSGPGIYINQLLSNVLGIREEPQQVIFDPILPKVLDGLEMIYRLADKDVRIIFHLASQKSAVVANGQELTIEREQNPYRQGGYVVSLAELAARLDEKENQIDIFC
;
A
#
# COMPACT_ATOMS: atom_id res chain seq x y z
N MET A 1 2.61 22.77 20.33
CA MET A 1 2.50 24.19 19.91
C MET A 1 3.08 24.27 18.52
N THR A 2 2.26 24.64 17.54
CA THR A 2 2.54 24.60 16.10
C THR A 2 2.95 25.97 15.58
N ASP A 3 3.70 25.98 14.45
CA ASP A 3 4.19 27.17 13.73
C ASP A 3 3.30 28.39 13.94
N GLN A 4 3.90 29.58 14.14
CA GLN A 4 3.17 30.84 14.03
C GLN A 4 2.60 31.00 12.61
N LYS A 5 1.44 30.41 12.40
CA LYS A 5 0.66 30.43 11.18
C LYS A 5 -0.08 31.75 11.15
N ARG A 6 0.02 32.43 10.02
CA ARG A 6 -0.75 33.64 9.75
C ARG A 6 -1.89 33.25 8.85
N THR A 7 -3.10 33.53 9.30
CA THR A 7 -4.32 33.14 8.61
C THR A 7 -4.93 34.33 7.88
N ILE A 8 -5.49 34.05 6.71
CA ILE A 8 -6.44 34.92 6.02
C ILE A 8 -7.73 34.13 5.90
N GLU A 9 -8.83 34.69 6.40
CA GLU A 9 -10.13 34.02 6.43
C GLU A 9 -11.23 34.94 5.91
N ASN A 10 -12.07 34.40 5.03
CA ASN A 10 -13.30 35.05 4.59
C ASN A 10 -14.27 34.04 3.99
N GLY A 11 -15.58 34.25 4.15
CA GLY A 11 -16.60 33.41 3.51
C GLY A 11 -16.55 31.91 3.84
N GLY A 12 -15.98 31.54 5.01
CA GLY A 12 -15.80 30.14 5.42
C GLY A 12 -14.57 29.44 4.84
N THR A 13 -13.75 30.15 4.06
CA THR A 13 -12.47 29.69 3.56
C THR A 13 -11.33 30.31 4.38
N THR A 14 -10.41 29.48 4.86
CA THR A 14 -9.25 29.88 5.65
C THR A 14 -7.98 29.38 4.96
N PHE A 15 -7.06 30.30 4.68
CA PHE A 15 -5.70 29.99 4.24
C PHE A 15 -4.73 30.24 5.37
N SER A 16 -3.95 29.22 5.72
CA SER A 16 -2.88 29.29 6.69
C SER A 16 -1.53 29.35 5.97
N PHE A 17 -0.76 30.41 6.19
CA PHE A 17 0.59 30.55 5.67
C PHE A 17 1.62 30.48 6.80
N LEU A 18 2.77 29.89 6.51
CA LEU A 18 3.95 30.01 7.36
C LEU A 18 4.48 31.45 7.33
N GLU A 19 5.28 31.84 8.32
CA GLU A 19 5.91 33.16 8.34
C GLU A 19 6.83 33.44 7.13
N THR A 20 7.26 32.38 6.45
CA THR A 20 8.05 32.41 5.22
C THR A 20 7.20 32.59 3.96
N GLY A 21 5.88 32.65 4.10
CA GLY A 21 4.93 32.79 3.00
C GLY A 21 4.65 31.51 2.22
N ASP A 22 5.04 30.35 2.76
CA ASP A 22 4.66 29.04 2.22
C ASP A 22 3.23 28.71 2.64
N LEU A 23 2.45 28.09 1.74
CA LEU A 23 1.13 27.61 2.09
C LEU A 23 1.25 26.40 3.01
N TYR A 24 0.61 26.47 4.17
CA TYR A 24 0.49 25.34 5.08
C TYR A 24 -0.81 24.58 4.85
N GLU A 25 -1.95 25.26 4.88
CA GLU A 25 -3.27 24.62 4.83
C GLU A 25 -4.32 25.53 4.19
N ILE A 26 -5.24 24.94 3.44
CA ILE A 26 -6.45 25.57 2.92
C ILE A 26 -7.64 24.78 3.46
N LEU A 27 -8.51 25.45 4.23
CA LEU A 27 -9.75 24.88 4.73
C LEU A 27 -10.95 25.61 4.14
N ASN A 28 -11.99 24.88 3.75
CA ASN A 28 -13.34 25.40 3.53
C ASN A 28 -14.30 24.64 4.46
N GLY A 29 -14.68 25.27 5.57
CA GLY A 29 -15.32 24.55 6.68
C GLY A 29 -14.42 23.42 7.20
N THR A 30 -14.88 22.17 7.09
CA THR A 30 -14.13 20.96 7.51
C THR A 30 -13.29 20.33 6.40
N ILE A 31 -13.40 20.84 5.17
CA ILE A 31 -12.74 20.27 3.98
C ILE A 31 -11.37 20.91 3.80
N MET A 32 -10.32 20.09 3.82
CA MET A 32 -8.96 20.45 3.47
C MET A 32 -8.79 20.38 1.95
N ILE A 33 -8.47 21.51 1.33
CA ILE A 33 -8.35 21.60 -0.13
C ILE A 33 -6.98 21.16 -0.62
N ASN A 34 -5.89 21.56 0.04
CA ASN A 34 -4.55 21.08 -0.33
C ASN A 34 -4.29 19.65 0.18
N GLN A 35 -3.33 18.97 -0.42
CA GLN A 35 -2.98 17.59 -0.11
C GLN A 35 -1.88 17.51 0.95
N LEU A 36 -0.85 18.36 0.82
CA LEU A 36 0.34 18.34 1.66
C LEU A 36 0.52 19.67 2.38
N HIS A 37 0.96 19.60 3.64
CA HIS A 37 1.37 20.80 4.36
C HIS A 37 2.73 21.28 3.87
N GLY A 38 2.86 22.59 3.66
CA GLY A 38 4.17 23.20 3.47
C GLY A 38 4.98 23.23 4.77
N ASN A 39 6.30 23.25 4.65
CA ASN A 39 7.20 23.43 5.79
C ASN A 39 8.33 24.42 5.45
N ARG A 40 9.03 24.95 6.46
CA ARG A 40 10.04 26.00 6.28
C ARG A 40 11.28 25.56 5.49
N LEU A 41 11.56 24.24 5.44
CA LEU A 41 12.73 23.69 4.75
C LEU A 41 12.43 23.44 3.28
N ASP A 42 11.37 22.69 2.99
CA ASP A 42 11.02 22.26 1.64
C ASP A 42 10.15 23.27 0.89
N GLY A 43 9.42 24.12 1.62
CA GLY A 43 8.39 25.01 1.09
C GLY A 43 7.02 24.32 0.99
N SER A 44 6.17 24.80 0.08
CA SER A 44 4.85 24.22 -0.23
C SER A 44 4.79 23.64 -1.65
N CYS A 45 3.88 22.69 -1.89
CA CYS A 45 3.62 22.13 -3.23
C CYS A 45 2.93 23.14 -4.16
N ASN A 46 2.09 24.01 -3.59
CA ASN A 46 1.49 25.10 -4.35
C ASN A 46 2.56 26.12 -4.77
N GLN A 47 2.46 26.62 -5.99
CA GLN A 47 3.42 27.60 -6.48
C GLN A 47 2.88 28.41 -7.66
N LEU A 48 3.46 29.59 -7.85
CA LEU A 48 3.35 30.38 -9.07
C LEU A 48 4.74 30.54 -9.65
N TYR A 49 4.98 29.98 -10.83
CA TYR A 49 6.27 30.06 -11.50
C TYR A 49 6.24 31.12 -12.59
N LEU A 50 7.19 32.05 -12.55
CA LEU A 50 7.49 32.93 -13.68
C LEU A 50 8.46 32.20 -14.61
N ARG A 51 8.13 32.12 -15.91
CA ARG A 51 9.05 31.60 -16.92
C ARG A 51 9.42 32.68 -17.91
N VAL A 52 10.71 32.84 -18.16
CA VAL A 52 11.26 33.84 -19.07
C VAL A 52 11.93 33.12 -20.24
N TYR A 53 11.50 33.46 -21.45
CA TYR A 53 11.98 32.86 -22.68
C TYR A 53 13.24 33.59 -23.14
N THR A 54 14.36 32.89 -23.13
CA THR A 54 15.68 33.42 -23.49
C THR A 54 16.28 32.65 -24.66
N GLN A 55 17.41 33.12 -25.20
CA GLN A 55 18.18 32.36 -26.20
C GLN A 55 18.70 31.01 -25.66
N ASN A 56 18.82 30.88 -24.33
CA ASN A 56 19.26 29.65 -23.66
C ASN A 56 18.08 28.74 -23.24
N GLY A 57 16.90 28.95 -23.82
CA GLY A 57 15.66 28.24 -23.48
C GLY A 57 14.87 28.90 -22.35
N ILE A 58 13.92 28.15 -21.80
CA ILE A 58 12.99 28.59 -20.75
C ILE A 58 13.73 28.62 -19.41
N GLN A 59 13.79 29.81 -18.79
CA GLN A 59 14.33 30.00 -17.45
C GLN A 59 13.18 30.22 -16.47
N THR A 60 13.20 29.55 -15.32
CA THR A 60 12.05 29.57 -14.40
C THR A 60 12.42 29.96 -12.98
N ALA A 61 11.55 30.70 -12.30
CA ALA A 61 11.67 31.02 -10.89
C ALA A 61 10.33 30.88 -10.16
N PRO A 62 10.29 30.28 -8.95
CA PRO A 62 9.14 30.38 -8.07
C PRO A 62 8.96 31.82 -7.59
N MET A 63 7.70 32.26 -7.41
CA MET A 63 7.37 33.63 -6.98
C MET A 63 6.84 33.70 -5.55
N ILE A 64 6.34 32.60 -4.98
CA ILE A 64 5.80 32.55 -3.60
C ILE A 64 6.56 31.56 -2.72
N GLY A 65 6.41 31.70 -1.41
CA GLY A 65 7.02 30.82 -0.41
C GLY A 65 8.52 31.01 -0.22
N SER A 66 9.08 30.20 0.68
CA SER A 66 10.48 30.27 1.14
C SER A 66 11.52 29.87 0.08
N ASN A 67 11.08 29.24 -1.01
CA ASN A 67 11.94 28.89 -2.14
C ASN A 67 12.03 30.01 -3.18
N ALA A 68 11.11 30.98 -3.13
CA ALA A 68 11.21 32.19 -3.92
C ALA A 68 12.17 33.19 -3.28
N LYS A 69 12.87 33.97 -4.11
CA LYS A 69 13.66 35.12 -3.65
C LYS A 69 12.76 36.35 -3.46
N SER A 70 11.60 36.13 -2.85
CA SER A 70 10.57 37.14 -2.66
C SER A 70 10.65 37.73 -1.26
N THR A 71 10.36 39.02 -1.17
CA THR A 71 10.00 39.66 0.09
C THR A 71 8.52 39.43 0.36
N PHE A 72 8.21 38.84 1.51
CA PHE A 72 6.85 38.45 1.90
C PHE A 72 6.24 39.43 2.91
N TYR A 73 4.96 39.74 2.71
CA TYR A 73 4.14 40.59 3.55
C TYR A 73 2.80 39.91 3.79
N ILE A 74 2.27 39.99 5.01
CA ILE A 74 0.94 39.45 5.33
C ILE A 74 0.25 40.29 6.41
N ASP A 75 -1.01 40.60 6.17
CA ASP A 75 -1.95 41.14 7.15
C ASP A 75 -3.19 40.23 7.26
N GLU A 76 -4.26 40.69 7.91
CA GLU A 76 -5.48 39.90 8.13
C GLU A 76 -6.30 39.65 6.84
N LYS A 77 -6.04 40.39 5.76
CA LYS A 77 -6.86 40.40 4.54
C LYS A 77 -6.10 40.02 3.28
N GLN A 78 -4.79 40.23 3.26
CA GLN A 78 -3.96 39.98 2.09
C GLN A 78 -2.57 39.45 2.43
N ALA A 79 -2.02 38.70 1.49
CA ALA A 79 -0.64 38.27 1.47
C ALA A 79 0.02 38.74 0.17
N THR A 80 1.28 39.18 0.23
CA THR A 80 2.00 39.73 -0.93
C THR A 80 3.43 39.24 -0.97
N TRP A 81 3.89 38.86 -2.17
CA TRP A 81 5.28 38.49 -2.46
C TRP A 81 5.83 39.40 -3.54
N GLN A 82 6.99 40.00 -3.33
CA GLN A 82 7.64 40.89 -4.29
C GLN A 82 9.05 40.42 -4.61
N GLY A 83 9.45 40.43 -5.87
CA GLY A 83 10.80 40.06 -6.27
C GLY A 83 11.14 40.46 -7.69
N GLU A 84 12.32 40.04 -8.14
CA GLU A 84 12.80 40.28 -9.50
C GLU A 84 13.47 39.02 -10.04
N PHE A 85 13.23 38.72 -11.33
CA PHE A 85 13.89 37.63 -12.03
C PHE A 85 14.18 38.02 -13.49
N LEU A 86 15.45 37.95 -13.89
CA LEU A 86 15.93 38.28 -15.25
C LEU A 86 15.41 39.63 -15.80
N GLY A 87 15.40 40.64 -14.93
CA GLY A 87 14.95 42.00 -15.26
C GLY A 87 13.43 42.17 -15.34
N ILE A 88 12.66 41.18 -14.90
CA ILE A 88 11.21 41.29 -14.70
C ILE A 88 10.97 41.41 -13.19
N ALA A 89 10.47 42.56 -12.76
CA ALA A 89 9.96 42.74 -11.40
C ALA A 89 8.54 42.17 -11.32
N TYR A 90 8.30 41.34 -10.32
CA TYR A 90 7.02 40.70 -10.08
C TYR A 90 6.46 41.02 -8.70
N GLN A 91 5.13 41.10 -8.62
CA GLN A 91 4.37 41.12 -7.37
C GLN A 91 3.26 40.10 -7.46
N VAL A 92 3.15 39.23 -6.46
CA VAL A 92 2.02 38.31 -6.28
C VAL A 92 1.19 38.79 -5.10
N GLU A 93 -0.11 38.93 -5.27
CA GLU A 93 -1.08 39.27 -4.23
C GLU A 93 -2.10 38.15 -4.08
N PHE A 94 -2.38 37.77 -2.84
CA PHE A 94 -3.37 36.77 -2.47
C PHE A 94 -4.47 37.40 -1.60
N GLN A 95 -5.72 37.16 -1.95
CA GLN A 95 -6.90 37.65 -1.23
C GLN A 95 -8.07 36.66 -1.31
N ILE A 96 -8.94 36.68 -0.28
CA ILE A 96 -10.18 35.88 -0.23
C ILE A 96 -11.39 36.82 -0.27
N ALA A 97 -12.28 36.61 -1.24
CA ALA A 97 -13.54 37.33 -1.37
C ALA A 97 -14.57 36.88 -0.32
N LYS A 98 -15.65 37.66 -0.16
CA LYS A 98 -16.73 37.35 0.79
C LYS A 98 -17.46 36.04 0.49
N SER A 99 -17.39 35.57 -0.76
CA SER A 99 -17.91 34.28 -1.20
C SER A 99 -17.09 33.09 -0.72
N GLY A 100 -15.87 33.31 -0.21
CA GLY A 100 -14.89 32.26 0.08
C GLY A 100 -14.01 31.89 -1.13
N ASN A 101 -14.27 32.49 -2.30
CA ASN A 101 -13.40 32.36 -3.48
C ASN A 101 -12.10 33.13 -3.24
N TRP A 102 -10.96 32.56 -3.67
CA TRP A 102 -9.66 33.20 -3.53
C TRP A 102 -9.06 33.57 -4.87
N PHE A 103 -8.13 34.52 -4.84
CA PHE A 103 -7.49 35.07 -6.02
C PHE A 103 -5.98 35.18 -5.81
N TRP A 104 -5.22 34.78 -6.83
CA TRP A 104 -3.80 35.03 -6.96
C TRP A 104 -3.59 36.01 -8.11
N GLN A 105 -3.27 37.26 -7.80
CA GLN A 105 -2.95 38.30 -8.77
C GLN A 105 -1.44 38.42 -8.92
N VAL A 106 -0.93 38.22 -10.14
CA VAL A 106 0.47 38.43 -10.51
C VAL A 106 0.57 39.70 -11.35
N SER A 107 1.39 40.65 -10.93
CA SER A 107 1.74 41.85 -11.68
C SER A 107 3.19 41.76 -12.13
N LEU A 108 3.44 41.85 -13.44
CA LEU A 108 4.78 41.77 -14.05
C LEU A 108 5.14 43.10 -14.72
N THR A 109 6.34 43.60 -14.47
CA THR A 109 6.89 44.81 -15.11
C THR A 109 8.31 44.57 -15.58
N GLY A 110 8.67 45.11 -16.74
CA GLY A 110 9.96 44.86 -17.37
C GLY A 110 10.25 45.74 -18.59
N SER A 111 11.12 45.24 -19.46
CA SER A 111 11.65 45.93 -20.63
C SER A 111 11.68 45.02 -21.86
N SER A 112 10.50 44.53 -22.26
CA SER A 112 10.23 43.70 -23.45
C SER A 112 10.74 42.26 -23.40
N GLN A 113 10.92 41.69 -22.21
CA GLN A 113 11.12 40.24 -22.06
C GLN A 113 9.84 39.47 -22.40
N LYS A 114 10.00 38.25 -22.93
CA LYS A 114 8.89 37.31 -23.13
C LYS A 114 8.75 36.42 -21.92
N ALA A 115 7.57 36.38 -21.32
CA ALA A 115 7.32 35.56 -20.15
C ALA A 115 5.90 35.00 -20.09
N ASP A 116 5.74 33.85 -19.43
CA ASP A 116 4.44 33.32 -19.02
C ASP A 116 4.45 32.99 -17.51
N VAL A 117 3.29 32.64 -16.98
CA VAL A 117 3.12 32.20 -15.60
C VAL A 117 2.46 30.83 -15.57
N ILE A 118 3.00 29.96 -14.73
CA ILE A 118 2.39 28.66 -14.40
C ILE A 118 1.89 28.70 -12.96
N TYR A 119 0.62 28.41 -12.78
CA TYR A 119 -0.02 28.11 -11.50
C TYR A 119 0.03 26.61 -11.24
N GLY A 120 0.26 26.22 -9.98
CA GLY A 120 0.19 24.83 -9.55
C GLY A 120 -0.34 24.70 -8.12
N GLN A 121 -1.23 23.74 -7.89
CA GLN A 121 -1.88 23.49 -6.60
C GLN A 121 -2.20 22.00 -6.44
N ASP A 122 -1.68 21.40 -5.38
CA ASP A 122 -2.04 20.06 -4.91
C ASP A 122 -3.45 20.06 -4.31
N ILE A 123 -4.20 18.97 -4.52
CA ILE A 123 -5.63 18.84 -4.18
C ILE A 123 -5.87 17.60 -3.31
N GLY A 124 -6.24 17.81 -2.05
CA GLY A 124 -6.81 16.79 -1.16
C GLY A 124 -8.35 16.72 -1.27
N ASN A 125 -9.00 17.88 -1.20
CA ASN A 125 -10.45 18.08 -1.30
C ASN A 125 -11.30 17.08 -0.48
N ALA A 126 -10.90 16.80 0.75
CA ALA A 126 -11.59 15.89 1.66
C ALA A 126 -11.51 16.41 3.10
N THR A 127 -12.18 15.74 4.05
CA THR A 127 -11.98 16.09 5.47
C THR A 127 -10.50 15.99 5.85
N LYS A 128 -10.02 16.85 6.74
CA LYS A 128 -8.61 16.87 7.16
C LYS A 128 -8.11 15.48 7.59
N GLY A 129 -8.88 14.77 8.42
CA GLY A 129 -8.54 13.41 8.85
C GLY A 129 -8.37 12.43 7.69
N ALA A 130 -9.21 12.52 6.65
CA ALA A 130 -9.13 11.65 5.48
C ALA A 130 -7.93 11.98 4.58
N VAL A 131 -7.61 13.26 4.35
CA VAL A 131 -6.40 13.65 3.60
C VAL A 131 -5.14 13.21 4.34
N ARG A 132 -5.11 13.42 5.67
CA ARG A 132 -3.95 13.08 6.49
C ARG A 132 -3.78 11.59 6.74
N SER A 133 -4.84 10.80 6.71
CA SER A 133 -4.73 9.34 6.83
C SER A 133 -4.08 8.72 5.60
N ASN A 134 -4.46 9.14 4.38
CA ASN A 134 -3.82 8.72 3.14
C ASN A 134 -4.13 9.66 1.98
N GLU A 135 -3.16 10.50 1.63
CA GLU A 135 -3.39 11.49 0.59
C GLU A 135 -3.50 10.91 -0.82
N ALA A 136 -2.79 9.81 -1.10
CA ALA A 136 -2.83 9.13 -2.38
C ALA A 136 -4.19 8.45 -2.60
N TYR A 137 -4.74 7.85 -1.54
CA TYR A 137 -6.08 7.25 -1.56
C TYR A 137 -7.16 8.28 -1.83
N MET A 138 -7.11 9.45 -1.19
CA MET A 138 -8.10 10.51 -1.43
C MET A 138 -8.05 11.01 -2.88
N SER A 139 -6.86 11.15 -3.48
CA SER A 139 -6.71 11.55 -4.89
C SER A 139 -7.38 10.58 -5.86
N GLN A 140 -7.43 9.27 -5.57
CA GLN A 140 -8.07 8.27 -6.44
C GLN A 140 -9.57 8.56 -6.66
N TYR A 141 -10.21 9.31 -5.77
CA TYR A 141 -11.64 9.66 -5.81
C TYR A 141 -11.90 11.13 -6.13
N VAL A 142 -10.88 11.92 -6.46
CA VAL A 142 -11.05 13.28 -6.97
C VAL A 142 -11.19 13.23 -8.49
N ASP A 143 -12.40 13.45 -9.02
CA ASP A 143 -12.68 13.53 -10.46
C ASP A 143 -12.37 14.93 -11.00
N HIS A 144 -11.57 15.02 -12.06
CA HIS A 144 -11.27 16.28 -12.72
C HIS A 144 -12.09 16.45 -14.01
N HIS A 145 -13.06 17.37 -13.99
CA HIS A 145 -13.75 17.81 -15.19
C HIS A 145 -13.08 19.06 -15.77
N VAL A 146 -12.87 19.10 -17.09
CA VAL A 146 -12.20 20.20 -17.79
C VAL A 146 -13.15 20.86 -18.78
N SER A 147 -13.46 22.14 -18.55
CA SER A 147 -14.27 22.94 -19.46
C SER A 147 -13.38 23.89 -20.27
N LYS A 148 -13.51 23.85 -21.61
CA LYS A 148 -12.80 24.72 -22.56
C LYS A 148 -13.80 25.55 -23.35
N GLU A 149 -14.02 26.80 -22.97
CA GLU A 149 -14.94 27.71 -23.65
C GLU A 149 -14.29 29.06 -23.94
N ALA A 150 -14.45 29.59 -25.15
CA ALA A 150 -14.04 30.94 -25.55
C ALA A 150 -12.59 31.32 -25.13
N GLY A 151 -11.64 30.39 -25.23
CA GLY A 151 -10.23 30.61 -24.85
C GLY A 151 -9.95 30.55 -23.35
N THR A 152 -10.90 30.06 -22.56
CA THR A 152 -10.78 29.86 -21.11
C THR A 152 -10.68 28.38 -20.79
N ILE A 153 -9.92 28.05 -19.75
CA ILE A 153 -9.82 26.69 -19.18
C ILE A 153 -10.24 26.79 -17.72
N THR A 154 -11.21 25.97 -17.32
CA THR A 154 -11.61 25.79 -15.92
C THR A 154 -11.54 24.31 -15.58
N ILE A 155 -10.93 24.00 -14.43
CA ILE A 155 -10.83 22.64 -13.90
C ILE A 155 -11.74 22.56 -12.68
N SER A 156 -12.72 21.67 -12.72
CA SER A 156 -13.63 21.40 -11.60
C SER A 156 -13.28 20.03 -11.01
N SER A 157 -12.76 20.03 -9.79
CA SER A 157 -12.30 18.81 -9.11
C SER A 157 -13.31 18.39 -8.04
N ARG A 158 -14.03 17.28 -8.25
CA ARG A 158 -15.07 16.77 -7.36
C ARG A 158 -14.56 15.59 -6.54
N GLN A 159 -14.72 15.64 -5.22
CA GLN A 159 -14.50 14.46 -4.38
C GLN A 159 -15.73 13.55 -4.46
N ASN A 160 -15.52 12.35 -4.99
CA ASN A 160 -16.58 11.36 -5.25
C ASN A 160 -16.94 10.52 -4.02
N GLN A 161 -16.07 10.45 -3.01
CA GLN A 161 -16.42 9.89 -1.72
C GLN A 161 -17.11 10.93 -0.85
N PRO A 162 -18.25 10.59 -0.21
CA PRO A 162 -18.96 11.54 0.62
C PRO A 162 -18.11 11.98 1.81
N GLN A 163 -17.99 13.30 1.99
CA GLN A 163 -17.34 13.98 3.10
C GLN A 163 -18.44 14.62 3.95
N ASP A 164 -18.70 14.09 5.15
CA ASP A 164 -19.82 14.52 6.01
C ASP A 164 -21.17 14.56 5.24
N GLY A 165 -21.40 13.57 4.37
CA GLY A 165 -22.60 13.45 3.54
C GLY A 165 -22.67 14.39 2.32
N ASN A 166 -21.61 15.14 2.01
CA ASN A 166 -21.50 16.04 0.85
C ASN A 166 -20.40 15.59 -0.12
N PHE A 167 -20.44 16.10 -1.35
CA PHE A 167 -19.43 15.86 -2.37
C PHE A 167 -18.76 17.19 -2.72
N PRO A 168 -17.71 17.60 -2.01
CA PRO A 168 -17.10 18.92 -2.18
C PRO A 168 -16.42 19.05 -3.55
N VAL A 169 -16.45 20.25 -4.09
CA VAL A 169 -15.83 20.61 -5.38
C VAL A 169 -14.93 21.80 -5.19
N ILE A 170 -13.81 21.83 -5.91
CA ILE A 170 -12.99 23.02 -6.10
C ILE A 170 -12.87 23.32 -7.59
N GLU A 171 -13.28 24.52 -8.01
CA GLU A 171 -13.04 25.02 -9.37
C GLU A 171 -11.83 25.94 -9.40
N GLN A 172 -10.91 25.70 -10.32
CA GLN A 172 -9.70 26.50 -10.51
C GLN A 172 -9.59 26.98 -11.96
N GLY A 173 -9.17 28.23 -12.14
CA GLY A 173 -9.06 28.84 -13.47
C GLY A 173 -8.33 30.18 -13.45
N SER A 174 -8.46 30.93 -14.55
CA SER A 174 -7.90 32.28 -14.68
C SER A 174 -8.90 33.27 -15.30
N LEU A 175 -8.80 34.54 -14.89
CA LEU A 175 -9.46 35.64 -15.59
C LEU A 175 -8.81 35.93 -16.94
N ASN A 176 -7.51 35.63 -17.07
CA ASN A 176 -6.72 35.73 -18.29
C ASN A 176 -6.86 34.43 -19.13
N SER A 177 -6.30 34.44 -20.34
CA SER A 177 -6.29 33.29 -21.23
C SER A 177 -5.33 32.21 -20.72
N LEU A 178 -5.75 30.95 -20.83
CA LEU A 178 -4.93 29.79 -20.51
C LEU A 178 -4.72 28.95 -21.77
N VAL A 179 -3.49 28.48 -22.00
CA VAL A 179 -3.10 27.73 -23.19
C VAL A 179 -2.88 26.24 -22.90
N ALA A 180 -2.62 25.89 -21.64
CA ALA A 180 -2.44 24.49 -21.25
C ALA A 180 -2.77 24.22 -19.78
N PHE A 181 -3.01 22.95 -19.45
CA PHE A 181 -3.24 22.47 -18.09
C PHE A 181 -2.65 21.06 -17.87
N SER A 182 -2.57 20.63 -16.61
CA SER A 182 -2.41 19.23 -16.20
C SER A 182 -3.12 18.99 -14.86
N THR A 183 -3.45 17.74 -14.52
CA THR A 183 -4.27 17.42 -13.34
C THR A 183 -3.60 16.49 -12.32
N ASP A 184 -2.44 15.91 -12.64
CA ASP A 184 -1.70 15.08 -11.71
C ASP A 184 -0.23 15.50 -11.61
N GLY A 185 0.34 15.38 -10.42
CA GLY A 185 1.70 15.80 -10.12
C GLY A 185 2.75 14.98 -10.87
N TYR A 186 2.44 13.78 -11.33
CA TYR A 186 3.32 13.03 -12.24
C TYR A 186 3.41 13.67 -13.63
N GLN A 187 2.41 14.43 -14.08
CA GLN A 187 2.52 15.22 -15.32
C GLN A 187 3.36 16.49 -15.11
N PHE A 188 3.29 17.07 -13.90
CA PHE A 188 3.96 18.32 -13.59
C PHE A 188 5.43 18.14 -13.18
N PHE A 189 5.64 17.34 -12.14
CA PHE A 189 6.96 17.08 -11.56
C PHE A 189 7.73 16.03 -12.34
N ASP A 190 7.03 14.99 -12.83
CA ASP A 190 7.57 13.78 -13.47
C ASP A 190 8.38 12.88 -12.51
N ARG A 191 8.57 11.62 -12.91
CA ARG A 191 9.37 10.62 -12.17
C ARG A 191 10.83 11.08 -12.03
N ASP A 192 11.32 11.86 -12.99
CA ASP A 192 12.63 12.51 -13.01
C ASP A 192 12.86 13.45 -11.81
N TYR A 193 11.80 13.93 -11.14
CA TYR A 193 11.93 14.79 -9.96
C TYR A 193 12.72 14.13 -8.83
N LYS A 194 12.60 12.81 -8.66
CA LYS A 194 13.25 12.05 -7.60
C LYS A 194 14.78 12.16 -7.64
N GLU A 195 15.34 12.32 -8.84
CA GLU A 195 16.77 12.59 -9.05
C GLU A 195 17.06 14.09 -9.20
N THR A 196 16.31 14.80 -10.04
CA THR A 196 16.66 16.16 -10.48
C THR A 196 16.26 17.25 -9.48
N ASN A 197 15.30 16.96 -8.60
CA ASN A 197 14.63 17.89 -7.70
C ASN A 197 14.07 19.14 -8.44
N GLN A 198 13.65 18.95 -9.69
CA GLN A 198 13.11 20.00 -10.57
C GLN A 198 11.89 19.46 -11.29
N ALA A 199 10.81 20.25 -11.33
CA ALA A 199 9.62 19.88 -12.08
C ALA A 199 9.90 19.91 -13.59
N LYS A 200 9.69 18.80 -14.28
CA LYS A 200 9.98 18.66 -15.72
C LYS A 200 9.14 19.59 -16.59
N ALA A 201 7.86 19.76 -16.24
CA ALA A 201 6.93 20.59 -16.99
C ALA A 201 7.38 22.06 -17.09
N LEU A 202 8.16 22.56 -16.13
CA LEU A 202 8.67 23.93 -16.13
C LEU A 202 9.61 24.24 -17.31
N LYS A 203 10.22 23.21 -17.90
CA LYS A 203 11.13 23.34 -19.05
C LYS A 203 10.47 23.05 -20.40
N GLN A 204 9.20 22.65 -20.41
CA GLN A 204 8.45 22.31 -21.61
C GLN A 204 7.64 23.50 -22.10
N ASP A 205 7.43 23.63 -23.42
CA ASP A 205 6.65 24.75 -23.96
C ASP A 205 5.21 24.76 -23.44
N PHE A 206 4.59 23.58 -23.30
CA PHE A 206 3.22 23.41 -22.84
C PHE A 206 3.10 22.35 -21.74
N LEU A 207 2.17 22.57 -20.80
CA LEU A 207 1.65 21.51 -19.95
C LEU A 207 0.94 20.42 -20.79
N ALA A 208 0.77 19.23 -20.21
CA ALA A 208 0.32 18.02 -20.91
C ALA A 208 -1.02 18.14 -21.66
N ASN A 209 -1.90 19.06 -21.25
CA ASN A 209 -3.20 19.33 -21.88
C ASN A 209 -4.18 18.15 -21.87
N GLU A 210 -4.02 17.24 -20.92
CA GLU A 210 -4.83 16.04 -20.71
C GLU A 210 -5.15 15.86 -19.22
N VAL A 211 -6.23 15.14 -18.93
CA VAL A 211 -6.55 14.71 -17.57
C VAL A 211 -5.83 13.40 -17.31
N TYR A 212 -5.05 13.36 -16.23
CA TYR A 212 -4.55 12.12 -15.64
C TYR A 212 -5.16 11.93 -14.26
N GLN A 213 -5.90 10.84 -14.07
CA GLN A 213 -6.49 10.42 -12.80
C GLN A 213 -5.55 9.42 -12.13
N TYR A 214 -4.76 9.86 -11.16
CA TYR A 214 -3.87 8.99 -10.40
C TYR A 214 -3.83 9.36 -8.91
N GLU A 215 -2.66 9.31 -8.28
CA GLU A 215 -2.49 9.36 -6.81
C GLU A 215 -1.86 10.67 -6.33
N PHE A 216 -1.64 11.64 -7.21
CA PHE A 216 -1.12 12.94 -6.84
C PHE A 216 -1.93 14.05 -7.53
N ALA A 217 -3.20 14.21 -7.14
CA ALA A 217 -4.07 15.23 -7.69
C ALA A 217 -3.43 16.62 -7.57
N TYR A 218 -3.09 17.22 -8.71
CA TYR A 218 -2.33 18.47 -8.81
C TYR A 218 -2.76 19.25 -10.05
N VAL A 219 -3.52 20.32 -9.83
CA VAL A 219 -3.98 21.18 -10.92
C VAL A 219 -2.88 22.18 -11.25
N ALA A 220 -2.39 22.14 -12.49
CA ALA A 220 -1.51 23.16 -13.04
C ALA A 220 -2.15 23.87 -14.23
N LEU A 221 -1.96 25.18 -14.33
CA LEU A 221 -2.52 26.04 -15.37
C LEU A 221 -1.44 26.94 -15.95
N GLN A 222 -1.38 27.05 -17.27
CA GLN A 222 -0.38 27.84 -17.98
C GLN A 222 -1.03 28.98 -18.77
N THR A 223 -0.52 30.20 -18.59
CA THR A 223 -0.95 31.37 -19.37
C THR A 223 -0.35 31.39 -20.78
N GLU A 224 -0.90 32.24 -21.64
CA GLU A 224 -0.19 32.65 -22.85
C GLU A 224 1.13 33.38 -22.52
N ILE A 225 1.99 33.51 -23.53
CA ILE A 225 3.24 34.27 -23.43
C ILE A 225 2.95 35.75 -23.62
N TYR A 226 3.41 36.58 -22.69
CA TYR A 226 3.28 38.02 -22.70
C TYR A 226 4.61 38.71 -23.07
N ASP A 227 4.53 39.80 -23.84
CA ASP A 227 5.63 40.76 -24.00
C ASP A 227 5.60 41.75 -22.82
N ILE A 228 6.43 41.52 -21.81
CA ILE A 228 6.42 42.27 -20.55
C ILE A 228 7.00 43.67 -20.77
N LYS A 229 6.16 44.70 -20.58
CA LYS A 229 6.53 46.11 -20.78
C LYS A 229 6.71 46.83 -19.44
N ARG A 230 6.98 48.14 -19.50
CA ARG A 230 7.03 49.00 -18.30
C ARG A 230 5.66 49.16 -17.63
N GLU A 231 4.59 49.08 -18.42
CA GLU A 231 3.23 48.98 -17.90
C GLU A 231 2.99 47.57 -17.34
N ALA A 232 2.36 47.50 -16.16
CA ALA A 232 2.17 46.23 -15.46
C ALA A 232 1.25 45.30 -16.27
N THR A 233 1.74 44.09 -16.53
CA THR A 233 0.92 42.98 -17.04
C THR A 233 0.30 42.26 -15.85
N THR A 234 -1.03 42.27 -15.75
CA THR A 234 -1.77 41.64 -14.65
C THR A 234 -2.37 40.30 -15.07
N ILE A 235 -2.07 39.26 -14.30
CA ILE A 235 -2.56 37.89 -14.48
C ILE A 235 -3.28 37.47 -13.21
N VAL A 236 -4.50 36.95 -13.31
CA VAL A 236 -5.29 36.56 -12.12
C VAL A 236 -5.74 35.12 -12.23
N PHE A 237 -5.30 34.29 -11.29
CA PHE A 237 -5.84 32.94 -11.06
C PHE A 237 -6.85 32.98 -9.92
N TYR A 238 -7.79 32.02 -9.91
CA TYR A 238 -8.78 31.90 -8.85
C TYR A 238 -8.99 30.46 -8.43
N GLY A 239 -9.52 30.28 -7.23
CA GLY A 239 -10.16 29.05 -6.80
C GLY A 239 -11.50 29.31 -6.13
N ALA A 240 -12.48 28.47 -6.41
CA ALA A 240 -13.86 28.60 -5.95
C ALA A 240 -14.34 27.29 -5.29
N PRO A 241 -14.32 27.21 -3.95
CA PRO A 241 -14.78 26.03 -3.24
C PRO A 241 -16.32 25.97 -3.21
N ILE A 242 -16.86 24.79 -3.46
CA ILE A 242 -18.30 24.52 -3.50
C ILE A 242 -18.58 23.34 -2.59
N LYS A 243 -19.47 23.55 -1.62
CA LYS A 243 -19.73 22.59 -0.54
C LYS A 243 -20.23 21.23 -1.02
N ASN A 244 -21.06 21.18 -2.05
CA ASN A 244 -21.70 19.95 -2.48
C ASN A 244 -22.12 19.98 -3.95
N GLN A 245 -21.78 18.91 -4.68
CA GLN A 245 -22.28 18.63 -6.02
C GLN A 245 -22.66 17.14 -6.13
N ARG A 246 -23.96 16.84 -6.08
CA ARG A 246 -24.45 15.45 -6.07
C ARG A 246 -24.50 14.81 -7.45
N THR A 247 -24.60 15.61 -8.50
CA THR A 247 -24.68 15.16 -9.89
C THR A 247 -23.34 15.29 -10.60
N VAL A 248 -23.23 14.67 -11.77
CA VAL A 248 -22.07 14.84 -12.67
C VAL A 248 -21.84 16.32 -12.96
N ILE A 249 -20.57 16.71 -13.12
CA ILE A 249 -20.18 18.04 -13.59
C ILE A 249 -20.06 18.00 -15.11
N GLU A 250 -20.85 18.82 -15.79
CA GLU A 250 -20.83 18.94 -17.26
C GLU A 250 -20.33 20.31 -17.73
N GLN A 251 -20.31 21.29 -16.83
CA GLN A 251 -19.93 22.68 -17.07
C GLN A 251 -19.51 23.33 -15.74
N PRO A 252 -18.80 24.48 -15.77
CA PRO A 252 -18.42 25.17 -14.55
C PRO A 252 -19.63 25.56 -13.70
N LEU A 253 -19.55 25.31 -12.40
CA LEU A 253 -20.58 25.58 -11.40
C LEU A 253 -20.64 27.05 -11.01
N VAL A 254 -19.52 27.78 -11.13
CA VAL A 254 -19.46 29.24 -10.94
C VAL A 254 -19.13 29.94 -12.25
N SER A 255 -20.00 30.86 -12.68
CA SER A 255 -19.76 31.61 -13.92
C SER A 255 -18.54 32.52 -13.83
N LYS A 256 -17.74 32.60 -14.92
CA LYS A 256 -16.60 33.52 -15.00
C LYS A 256 -16.97 34.98 -14.77
N ALA A 257 -18.19 35.39 -15.13
CA ALA A 257 -18.71 36.74 -14.87
C ALA A 257 -18.87 37.01 -13.37
N ALA A 258 -19.34 36.04 -12.59
CA ALA A 258 -19.42 36.13 -11.14
C ALA A 258 -18.02 36.25 -10.51
N ILE A 259 -17.09 35.37 -10.92
CA ILE A 259 -15.68 35.42 -10.47
C ILE A 259 -15.06 36.80 -10.77
N LYS A 260 -15.26 37.34 -11.98
CA LYS A 260 -14.74 38.66 -12.37
C LYS A 260 -15.36 39.79 -11.52
N LYS A 261 -16.66 39.71 -11.23
CA LYS A 261 -17.36 40.68 -10.39
C LYS A 261 -16.83 40.66 -8.95
N GLU A 262 -16.59 39.47 -8.40
CA GLU A 262 -16.04 39.30 -7.06
C GLU A 262 -14.61 39.83 -6.97
N TYR A 263 -13.75 39.47 -7.93
CA TYR A 263 -12.40 40.01 -8.03
C TYR A 263 -12.42 41.55 -8.09
N GLY A 264 -13.28 42.15 -8.91
CA GLY A 264 -13.42 43.61 -9.01
C GLY A 264 -13.98 44.29 -7.75
N SER A 265 -14.45 43.54 -6.75
CA SER A 265 -14.89 44.06 -5.45
C SER A 265 -13.78 44.04 -4.39
N LEU A 266 -12.65 43.39 -4.68
CA LEU A 266 -11.48 43.37 -3.81
C LEU A 266 -10.73 44.69 -3.91
N ASN A 267 -10.21 45.15 -2.78
CA ASN A 267 -9.37 46.34 -2.72
C ASN A 267 -7.96 45.89 -2.32
N SER A 268 -7.00 46.03 -3.22
CA SER A 268 -5.58 45.91 -2.88
C SER A 268 -5.18 47.05 -1.94
N GLN A 269 -4.51 46.72 -0.83
CA GLN A 269 -3.90 47.72 0.03
C GLN A 269 -2.39 47.68 -0.17
N ASN A 270 -1.72 48.83 -0.09
CA ASN A 270 -0.26 48.83 -0.07
C ASN A 270 0.21 48.40 1.31
N ASN A 271 0.97 47.31 1.37
CA ASN A 271 1.54 46.82 2.63
C ASN A 271 2.57 47.84 3.16
N ALA A 272 2.27 48.47 4.30
CA ALA A 272 3.15 49.42 4.98
C ALA A 272 4.04 48.75 6.06
N GLY A 273 3.99 47.41 6.18
CA GLY A 273 4.74 46.64 7.18
C GLY A 273 6.18 46.31 6.77
N GLN A 274 6.96 45.78 7.71
CA GLN A 274 8.31 45.27 7.44
C GLN A 274 8.22 43.90 6.77
N GLY A 275 8.68 43.80 5.53
CA GLY A 275 8.70 42.55 4.77
C GLY A 275 9.68 41.54 5.34
N LYS A 276 9.35 40.25 5.24
CA LYS A 276 10.19 39.13 5.65
C LYS A 276 10.86 38.49 4.43
N ASN A 277 12.16 38.23 4.54
CA ASN A 277 12.91 37.44 3.57
C ASN A 277 13.30 36.11 4.21
N SER A 278 13.15 35.01 3.48
CA SER A 278 13.65 33.71 3.91
C SER A 278 15.09 33.53 3.45
N VAL A 279 16.00 33.20 4.37
CA VAL A 279 17.38 32.82 4.03
C VAL A 279 17.61 31.40 4.54
N LYS A 280 17.94 30.51 3.61
CA LYS A 280 18.29 29.11 3.88
C LYS A 280 19.77 28.90 3.63
N THR A 281 20.40 28.09 4.47
CA THR A 281 21.76 27.56 4.23
C THR A 281 21.71 26.21 3.51
N LEU A 282 20.61 25.87 2.86
CA LEU A 282 20.46 24.65 2.07
C LEU A 282 21.08 24.82 0.68
N GLY A 283 21.87 23.83 0.25
CA GLY A 283 22.40 23.71 -1.10
C GLY A 283 21.61 22.70 -1.94
N LYS A 284 22.02 22.50 -3.19
CA LYS A 284 21.43 21.46 -4.06
C LYS A 284 21.57 20.07 -3.42
N PRO A 285 20.56 19.20 -3.53
CA PRO A 285 20.69 17.81 -3.10
C PRO A 285 21.94 17.13 -3.66
N ILE A 286 22.45 16.15 -2.93
CA ILE A 286 23.51 15.25 -3.37
C ILE A 286 22.84 14.02 -3.97
N ILE A 287 23.17 13.76 -5.23
CA ILE A 287 22.78 12.56 -5.96
C ILE A 287 24.03 11.76 -6.32
N GLY A 288 23.91 10.44 -6.35
CA GLY A 288 24.97 9.55 -6.78
C GLY A 288 25.20 9.61 -8.29
N ALA A 289 26.47 9.62 -8.70
CA ALA A 289 26.83 9.44 -10.10
C ALA A 289 26.45 8.02 -10.57
N THR A 290 26.18 7.84 -11.86
CA THR A 290 25.92 6.48 -12.42
C THR A 290 27.13 5.57 -12.17
N ILE A 291 26.86 4.37 -11.67
CA ILE A 291 27.84 3.30 -11.51
C ILE A 291 28.06 2.64 -12.88
N THR A 292 29.31 2.43 -13.24
CA THR A 292 29.68 1.70 -14.47
C THR A 292 29.56 0.20 -14.25
N GLU A 293 29.45 -0.59 -15.33
CA GLU A 293 29.39 -2.05 -15.22
C GLU A 293 30.60 -2.65 -14.51
N GLN A 294 31.81 -2.08 -14.71
CA GLN A 294 33.01 -2.52 -14.03
C GLN A 294 32.90 -2.29 -12.51
N GLU A 295 32.55 -1.07 -12.10
CA GLU A 295 32.36 -0.74 -10.68
C GLU A 295 31.23 -1.58 -10.06
N LEU A 296 30.18 -1.88 -10.84
CA LEU A 296 29.11 -2.76 -10.40
C LEU A 296 29.59 -4.19 -10.17
N HIS A 297 30.47 -4.71 -11.03
CA HIS A 297 31.08 -6.03 -10.84
C HIS A 297 32.05 -6.04 -9.65
N GLU A 298 32.75 -4.94 -9.38
CA GLU A 298 33.60 -4.79 -8.20
C GLU A 298 32.79 -4.74 -6.89
N LEU A 299 31.66 -4.03 -6.87
CA LEU A 299 30.76 -3.95 -5.71
C LEU A 299 29.93 -5.24 -5.53
N PHE A 300 29.44 -5.80 -6.63
CA PHE A 300 28.53 -6.94 -6.68
C PHE A 300 29.02 -7.97 -7.71
N PRO A 301 30.01 -8.81 -7.35
CA PRO A 301 30.65 -9.73 -8.28
C PRO A 301 29.73 -10.88 -8.74
N LYS A 302 28.65 -11.15 -8.01
CA LYS A 302 27.70 -12.21 -8.32
C LYS A 302 26.29 -11.64 -8.38
N GLN A 303 25.74 -11.60 -9.59
CA GLN A 303 24.46 -10.98 -9.93
C GLN A 303 23.56 -12.06 -10.53
N GLU A 304 22.37 -12.21 -9.98
CA GLU A 304 21.38 -13.23 -10.35
C GLU A 304 20.08 -12.52 -10.75
N GLN A 305 19.27 -13.12 -11.63
CA GLN A 305 18.00 -12.54 -12.10
C GLN A 305 18.12 -11.08 -12.59
N ILE A 306 19.14 -10.81 -13.42
CA ILE A 306 19.44 -9.46 -13.91
C ILE A 306 18.26 -8.94 -14.73
N GLU A 307 17.81 -7.74 -14.41
CA GLU A 307 16.79 -7.00 -15.13
C GLU A 307 17.41 -5.85 -15.92
N MET A 308 17.02 -5.71 -17.19
CA MET A 308 17.56 -4.72 -18.11
C MET A 308 16.48 -3.70 -18.51
N ILE A 309 16.87 -2.42 -18.60
CA ILE A 309 16.08 -1.34 -19.20
C ILE A 309 16.94 -0.68 -20.27
N ASP A 310 16.44 -0.61 -21.51
CA ASP A 310 17.14 -0.02 -22.66
C ASP A 310 18.59 -0.51 -22.83
N GLY A 311 18.81 -1.81 -22.60
CA GLY A 311 20.12 -2.45 -22.73
C GLY A 311 21.09 -2.19 -21.57
N LYS A 312 20.65 -1.56 -20.49
CA LYS A 312 21.45 -1.34 -19.27
C LYS A 312 20.88 -2.12 -18.10
N ILE A 313 21.77 -2.56 -17.19
CA ILE A 313 21.36 -3.19 -15.94
C ILE A 313 20.53 -2.17 -15.14
N ALA A 314 19.34 -2.58 -14.71
CA ALA A 314 18.42 -1.77 -13.93
C ALA A 314 18.33 -2.30 -12.50
N SER A 315 18.30 -3.63 -12.34
CA SER A 315 18.34 -4.28 -11.05
C SER A 315 18.80 -5.74 -11.15
N PHE A 316 19.14 -6.35 -10.02
CA PHE A 316 19.49 -7.76 -9.92
C PHE A 316 19.35 -8.23 -8.47
N PHE A 317 19.62 -9.51 -8.24
CA PHE A 317 19.70 -10.11 -6.91
C PHE A 317 21.12 -10.60 -6.60
N THR A 318 21.50 -10.59 -5.33
CA THR A 318 22.76 -11.16 -4.84
C THR A 318 22.55 -12.59 -4.33
N LYS A 319 23.64 -13.27 -3.96
CA LYS A 319 23.59 -14.63 -3.40
C LYS A 319 22.83 -14.75 -2.09
N ASP A 320 22.78 -13.67 -1.32
CA ASP A 320 22.06 -13.60 -0.05
C ASP A 320 20.62 -13.11 -0.26
N TYR A 321 20.12 -13.21 -1.50
CA TYR A 321 18.77 -12.80 -1.92
C TYR A 321 18.51 -11.29 -1.81
N HIS A 322 19.54 -10.46 -1.62
CA HIS A 322 19.35 -9.01 -1.59
C HIS A 322 18.99 -8.50 -2.98
N HIS A 323 18.11 -7.51 -3.03
CA HIS A 323 17.75 -6.84 -4.27
C HIS A 323 18.56 -5.56 -4.45
N VAL A 324 19.36 -5.47 -5.50
CA VAL A 324 20.11 -4.26 -5.85
C VAL A 324 19.41 -3.53 -6.98
N VAL A 325 19.16 -2.24 -6.76
CA VAL A 325 18.43 -1.34 -7.66
C VAL A 325 19.35 -0.19 -8.05
N LEU A 326 19.47 0.08 -9.35
CA LEU A 326 20.19 1.26 -9.85
C LEU A 326 19.21 2.43 -10.04
N LYS A 327 19.72 3.65 -9.93
CA LYS A 327 18.89 4.87 -9.96
C LYS A 327 18.09 5.02 -11.25
N GLU A 328 18.59 4.50 -12.37
CA GLU A 328 17.91 4.51 -13.66
C GLU A 328 16.57 3.73 -13.58
N LYS A 329 16.50 2.65 -12.81
CA LYS A 329 15.24 1.92 -12.57
C LYS A 329 14.26 2.74 -11.73
N GLU A 330 14.75 3.40 -10.69
CA GLU A 330 13.93 4.25 -9.83
C GLU A 330 13.32 5.42 -10.61
N VAL A 331 14.10 6.09 -11.46
CA VAL A 331 13.62 7.16 -12.34
C VAL A 331 12.59 6.65 -13.35
N ALA A 332 12.74 5.42 -13.85
CA ALA A 332 11.77 4.82 -14.77
C ALA A 332 10.42 4.48 -14.12
N MET A 333 10.34 4.42 -12.79
CA MET A 333 9.15 3.96 -12.05
C MET A 333 8.32 5.10 -11.44
N GLU A 334 6.99 4.94 -11.43
CA GLU A 334 6.09 5.86 -10.71
C GLU A 334 6.26 5.69 -9.20
N ARG A 335 6.01 4.48 -8.70
CA ARG A 335 6.13 4.15 -7.27
C ARG A 335 7.60 4.03 -6.88
N ALA A 336 8.00 4.72 -5.83
CA ALA A 336 9.40 4.73 -5.38
C ALA A 336 9.79 3.44 -4.66
N HIS A 337 10.98 2.89 -4.95
CA HIS A 337 11.52 1.73 -4.24
C HIS A 337 11.61 2.00 -2.74
N GLY A 338 11.07 1.08 -1.95
CA GLY A 338 11.09 1.15 -0.50
C GLY A 338 11.02 -0.22 0.15
N HIS A 339 11.27 -0.26 1.45
CA HIS A 339 11.24 -1.48 2.25
C HIS A 339 10.81 -1.17 3.68
N ILE A 340 10.29 -2.19 4.36
CA ILE A 340 9.93 -2.14 5.78
C ILE A 340 10.86 -3.11 6.49
N LEU A 341 11.57 -2.67 7.52
CA LEU A 341 12.50 -3.50 8.29
C LEU A 341 11.85 -3.86 9.62
N LEU A 342 11.82 -5.16 9.95
CA LEU A 342 11.40 -5.65 11.26
C LEU A 342 12.64 -6.01 12.10
N SER A 343 12.65 -5.60 13.37
CA SER A 343 13.54 -6.23 14.35
C SER A 343 13.04 -7.62 14.71
N GLY A 344 13.82 -8.33 15.51
CA GLY A 344 13.33 -9.54 16.18
C GLY A 344 13.20 -10.76 15.29
N THR A 345 12.79 -11.85 15.93
CA THR A 345 12.39 -13.10 15.28
C THR A 345 11.15 -13.69 15.94
N GLU A 346 10.47 -12.90 16.78
CA GLU A 346 9.25 -13.31 17.43
C GLU A 346 8.10 -13.38 16.42
N LEU A 347 7.20 -14.33 16.64
CA LEU A 347 6.00 -14.54 15.81
C LEU A 347 4.72 -14.36 16.61
N ASP A 348 4.84 -13.79 17.80
CA ASP A 348 3.74 -13.55 18.72
C ASP A 348 3.50 -12.05 18.84
N VAL A 349 2.23 -11.66 18.84
CA VAL A 349 1.83 -10.25 18.83
C VAL A 349 1.85 -9.59 20.21
N GLU A 350 1.87 -10.37 21.29
CA GLU A 350 2.05 -9.84 22.66
C GLU A 350 3.45 -9.26 22.88
N HIS A 351 4.42 -9.66 22.06
CA HIS A 351 5.81 -9.22 22.08
C HIS A 351 6.13 -8.41 20.81
N PRO A 352 5.59 -7.18 20.68
CA PRO A 352 5.58 -6.47 19.41
C PRO A 352 6.99 -6.15 18.89
N GLU A 353 7.11 -6.12 17.56
CA GLU A 353 8.34 -5.76 16.88
C GLU A 353 8.58 -4.26 16.77
N LEU A 354 9.87 -3.88 16.75
CA LEU A 354 10.29 -2.58 16.26
C LEU A 354 10.33 -2.63 14.74
N SER A 355 9.70 -1.66 14.09
CA SER A 355 9.68 -1.53 12.64
C SER A 355 10.19 -0.17 12.19
N THR A 356 10.76 -0.09 10.99
CA THR A 356 11.01 1.17 10.29
C THR A 356 10.86 1.03 8.78
N THR A 357 10.39 2.09 8.13
CA THR A 357 10.21 2.16 6.68
C THR A 357 11.30 3.00 6.03
N VAL A 358 11.91 2.49 4.96
CA VAL A 358 13.04 3.10 4.25
C VAL A 358 12.74 3.24 2.76
N TYR A 359 13.32 4.25 2.10
CA TYR A 359 13.15 4.46 0.65
C TYR A 359 14.45 4.84 -0.04
N MET A 360 14.56 4.46 -1.32
CA MET A 360 15.74 4.68 -2.14
C MET A 360 16.15 6.14 -2.21
N TYR A 361 15.21 7.08 -2.28
CA TYR A 361 15.45 8.52 -2.46
C TYR A 361 16.01 9.26 -1.22
N GLY A 362 16.78 8.58 -0.38
CA GLY A 362 17.44 9.15 0.80
C GLY A 362 16.50 9.37 1.99
N LEU A 363 15.59 8.43 2.26
CA LEU A 363 14.84 8.37 3.51
C LEU A 363 15.30 7.13 4.29
N PHE A 364 16.16 7.36 5.28
CA PHE A 364 16.96 6.30 5.90
C PHE A 364 16.23 5.56 7.02
N ASN A 365 15.26 6.22 7.64
CA ASN A 365 14.28 5.67 8.56
C ASN A 365 13.03 6.56 8.54
N SER A 366 11.84 5.99 8.50
CA SER A 366 10.56 6.68 8.71
C SER A 366 9.61 5.73 9.42
N GLN A 367 8.52 6.26 10.00
CA GLN A 367 7.53 5.46 10.71
C GLN A 367 8.18 4.45 11.69
N ILE A 368 9.17 4.90 12.48
CA ILE A 368 9.76 4.03 13.51
C ILE A 368 8.69 3.78 14.57
N VAL A 369 8.33 2.52 14.79
CA VAL A 369 7.23 2.12 15.69
C VAL A 369 7.62 0.86 16.47
N LEU A 370 7.22 0.77 17.73
CA LEU A 370 7.25 -0.45 18.52
C LEU A 370 5.81 -0.91 18.77
N GLY A 371 5.40 -1.97 18.06
CA GLY A 371 4.01 -2.41 18.04
C GLY A 371 3.14 -1.54 17.15
N ASN A 372 2.19 -0.81 17.75
CA ASN A 372 1.17 -0.08 17.03
C ASN A 372 1.76 0.89 15.98
N THR A 373 1.45 0.66 14.69
CA THR A 373 2.08 1.40 13.59
C THR A 373 1.50 2.80 13.36
N SER A 374 0.37 3.11 14.00
CA SER A 374 -0.33 4.40 13.90
C SER A 374 -0.03 5.29 15.11
N MET A 375 -0.13 4.74 16.32
CA MET A 375 -0.06 5.49 17.58
C MET A 375 1.35 5.49 18.19
N ASN A 376 2.03 4.34 18.32
CA ASN A 376 3.32 4.19 19.00
C ASN A 376 4.52 4.69 18.16
N LYS A 377 4.32 5.79 17.42
CA LYS A 377 5.21 6.26 16.37
C LYS A 377 6.25 7.24 16.89
N LEU A 378 7.52 6.87 16.79
CA LEU A 378 8.66 7.75 17.08
C LEU A 378 8.87 8.79 15.98
N MET A 379 8.78 8.40 14.70
CA MET A 379 9.10 9.26 13.55
C MET A 379 7.96 9.34 12.54
N SER A 380 7.82 10.48 11.86
CA SER A 380 6.81 10.67 10.81
C SER A 380 6.93 9.69 9.64
N ASN A 381 5.82 9.52 8.92
CA ASN A 381 5.64 8.71 7.73
C ASN A 381 6.27 9.38 6.50
N SER A 382 6.57 8.58 5.49
CA SER A 382 6.80 9.12 4.15
C SER A 382 5.48 9.49 3.50
N ARG A 383 5.40 10.72 2.96
CA ARG A 383 4.26 11.24 2.21
C ARG A 383 4.73 11.63 0.82
N ASN A 384 3.88 11.42 -0.18
CA ASN A 384 4.16 11.62 -1.59
C ASN A 384 5.33 10.76 -2.16
N SER A 385 5.04 9.99 -3.21
CA SER A 385 5.99 9.05 -3.83
C SER A 385 7.11 9.72 -4.64
N LEU A 386 7.03 11.03 -4.93
CA LEU A 386 8.06 11.79 -5.63
C LEU A 386 9.07 12.46 -4.68
N ASN A 387 8.94 12.29 -3.35
CA ASN A 387 9.84 12.85 -2.35
C ASN A 387 9.93 14.39 -2.46
N ILE A 388 8.81 15.07 -2.73
CA ILE A 388 8.77 16.54 -2.82
C ILE A 388 9.04 17.15 -1.45
N MET A 389 8.29 16.70 -0.44
CA MET A 389 8.52 17.03 0.97
C MET A 389 9.58 16.07 1.54
N LYS A 390 10.68 16.63 2.06
CA LYS A 390 11.87 15.89 2.51
C LYS A 390 12.16 16.09 3.99
N GLN A 391 11.33 16.83 4.73
CA GLN A 391 11.44 16.97 6.19
C GLN A 391 11.17 15.66 6.94
N SER A 392 10.40 14.74 6.36
CA SER A 392 9.93 13.52 7.02
C SER A 392 11.03 12.54 7.43
N GLY A 393 10.78 11.83 8.53
CA GLY A 393 11.62 10.77 9.07
C GLY A 393 13.04 11.20 9.40
N GLN A 394 13.98 10.31 9.10
CA GLN A 394 15.42 10.50 9.26
C GLN A 394 16.09 10.78 7.92
N ARG A 395 16.78 11.93 7.84
CA ARG A 395 17.55 12.36 6.66
C ARG A 395 18.98 12.70 7.04
N ILE A 396 19.88 12.65 6.06
CA ILE A 396 21.30 12.94 6.25
C ILE A 396 21.71 14.04 5.29
N TYR A 397 22.39 15.05 5.84
CA TYR A 397 22.96 16.18 5.10
C TYR A 397 24.47 16.18 5.25
N LEU A 398 25.19 16.54 4.19
CA LEU A 398 26.62 16.83 4.23
C LEU A 398 26.87 18.34 4.18
N LYS A 399 27.83 18.80 4.98
CA LYS A 399 28.30 20.19 4.93
C LYS A 399 29.22 20.42 3.73
N SER A 400 28.95 21.45 2.95
CA SER A 400 29.76 21.89 1.81
C SER A 400 29.94 23.41 1.86
N GLY A 401 31.09 23.88 2.37
CA GLY A 401 31.31 25.29 2.64
C GLY A 401 30.35 25.82 3.70
N LYS A 402 29.53 26.82 3.36
CA LYS A 402 28.48 27.37 4.23
C LYS A 402 27.12 26.67 4.07
N GLN A 403 27.00 25.74 3.13
CA GLN A 403 25.73 25.10 2.78
C GLN A 403 25.63 23.68 3.32
N TRP A 404 24.41 23.25 3.59
CA TRP A 404 24.04 21.86 3.90
C TRP A 404 23.32 21.25 2.71
N ARG A 405 23.74 20.06 2.29
CA ARG A 405 23.19 19.38 1.12
C ARG A 405 22.64 18.02 1.54
N ILE A 406 21.34 17.82 1.37
CA ILE A 406 20.65 16.56 1.69
C ILE A 406 21.07 15.46 0.72
N LEU A 407 21.29 14.24 1.22
CA LEU A 407 21.42 13.03 0.39
C LEU A 407 20.03 12.62 -0.12
N THR A 408 19.85 12.50 -1.43
CA THR A 408 18.61 11.99 -2.04
C THR A 408 18.86 10.72 -2.83
N MET A 409 18.89 10.78 -4.17
CA MET A 409 19.01 9.62 -5.05
C MET A 409 20.43 9.02 -4.98
N PRO A 410 20.63 7.78 -4.50
CA PRO A 410 21.92 7.11 -4.53
C PRO A 410 22.26 6.64 -5.95
N SER A 411 23.46 6.13 -6.14
CA SER A 411 23.86 5.44 -7.37
C SER A 411 23.27 4.03 -7.43
N ALA A 412 23.27 3.32 -6.30
CA ALA A 412 22.66 2.01 -6.12
C ALA A 412 22.00 1.91 -4.74
N PHE A 413 20.96 1.09 -4.65
CA PHE A 413 20.21 0.80 -3.44
C PHE A 413 20.07 -0.71 -3.28
N GLU A 414 20.72 -1.27 -2.27
CA GLU A 414 20.69 -2.70 -1.95
C GLU A 414 19.71 -2.94 -0.80
N ILE A 415 18.74 -3.82 -0.99
CA ILE A 415 17.69 -4.14 -0.02
C ILE A 415 17.89 -5.59 0.41
N GLY A 416 18.18 -5.81 1.69
CA GLY A 416 18.16 -7.12 2.33
C GLY A 416 16.85 -7.32 3.12
N LEU A 417 16.63 -8.53 3.65
CA LEU A 417 15.39 -8.84 4.38
C LEU A 417 15.22 -7.94 5.61
N ASN A 418 16.29 -7.72 6.38
CA ASN A 418 16.34 -6.86 7.56
C ASN A 418 17.30 -5.67 7.40
N SER A 419 17.60 -5.25 6.17
CA SER A 419 18.53 -4.16 5.91
C SER A 419 18.28 -3.40 4.61
N ALA A 420 18.84 -2.20 4.52
CA ALA A 420 18.90 -1.39 3.32
C ALA A 420 20.21 -0.60 3.26
N THR A 421 20.88 -0.57 2.11
CA THR A 421 22.17 0.11 1.90
C THR A 421 22.09 1.03 0.68
N TRP A 422 22.45 2.30 0.87
CA TRP A 422 22.54 3.33 -0.16
C TRP A 422 24.00 3.58 -0.50
N TYR A 423 24.35 3.46 -1.77
CA TYR A 423 25.69 3.74 -2.30
C TYR A 423 25.68 5.06 -3.07
N TYR A 424 26.30 6.10 -2.55
CA TYR A 424 26.45 7.39 -3.23
C TYR A 424 27.84 7.50 -3.85
N LYS A 425 27.96 7.24 -5.16
CA LYS A 425 29.20 7.52 -5.90
C LYS A 425 29.38 9.03 -6.03
N LEU A 426 30.36 9.57 -5.31
CA LEU A 426 30.80 10.96 -5.35
C LEU A 426 32.06 11.07 -6.23
N GLU A 427 32.58 12.28 -6.41
CA GLU A 427 33.73 12.53 -7.31
C GLU A 427 34.98 11.73 -6.95
N ASN A 428 35.29 11.59 -5.66
CA ASN A 428 36.50 10.92 -5.16
C ASN A 428 36.20 9.92 -4.02
N ASP A 429 34.96 9.44 -3.92
CA ASP A 429 34.52 8.57 -2.82
C ASP A 429 33.23 7.81 -3.16
N ILE A 430 32.96 6.76 -2.40
CA ILE A 430 31.61 6.18 -2.30
C ILE A 430 31.18 6.30 -0.85
N LEU A 431 30.18 7.13 -0.61
CA LEU A 431 29.57 7.23 0.70
C LEU A 431 28.49 6.14 0.82
N ILE A 432 28.67 5.24 1.77
CA ILE A 432 27.78 4.11 2.03
C ILE A 432 26.98 4.42 3.28
N VAL A 433 25.65 4.44 3.15
CA VAL A 433 24.73 4.49 4.30
C VAL A 433 24.05 3.14 4.39
N ARG A 434 23.99 2.52 5.57
CA ARG A 434 23.33 1.24 5.79
C ARG A 434 22.42 1.32 7.01
N THR A 435 21.15 0.99 6.83
CA THR A 435 20.19 0.78 7.91
C THR A 435 19.92 -0.72 8.05
N PHE A 436 19.98 -1.28 9.26
CA PHE A 436 19.59 -2.66 9.52
C PHE A 436 19.01 -2.84 10.92
N THR A 437 18.24 -3.91 11.12
CA THR A 437 17.64 -4.26 12.41
C THR A 437 18.34 -5.47 13.03
N LEU A 438 18.24 -5.61 14.36
CA LEU A 438 18.81 -6.73 15.10
C LEU A 438 17.76 -7.83 15.34
N CYS A 439 18.18 -9.09 15.26
CA CYS A 439 17.32 -10.25 15.48
C CYS A 439 17.01 -10.49 16.96
N GLY A 440 17.95 -10.19 17.86
CA GLY A 440 17.82 -10.53 19.28
C GLY A 440 17.18 -9.44 20.15
N THR A 441 16.95 -8.24 19.59
CA THR A 441 16.53 -7.06 20.35
C THR A 441 15.80 -6.05 19.48
N LYS A 442 15.00 -5.17 20.10
CA LYS A 442 14.28 -4.09 19.44
C LYS A 442 15.23 -2.89 19.16
N GLU A 443 16.13 -3.07 18.20
CA GLU A 443 17.14 -2.08 17.80
C GLU A 443 17.24 -1.91 16.27
N ILE A 444 17.33 -0.65 15.83
CA ILE A 444 17.70 -0.24 14.47
C ILE A 444 19.10 0.39 14.52
N ARG A 445 19.95 0.05 13.54
CA ARG A 445 21.28 0.65 13.36
C ARG A 445 21.38 1.34 12.02
N THR A 446 21.85 2.57 12.02
CA THR A 446 22.23 3.32 10.82
C THR A 446 23.73 3.59 10.85
N GLU A 447 24.47 2.96 9.94
CA GLU A 447 25.90 3.11 9.75
C GLU A 447 26.17 3.98 8.52
N VAL A 448 27.08 4.94 8.66
CA VAL A 448 27.57 5.75 7.53
C VAL A 448 29.06 5.57 7.43
N THR A 449 29.57 5.28 6.23
CA THR A 449 30.99 5.03 5.99
C THR A 449 31.43 5.61 4.65
N SER A 450 32.53 6.36 4.66
CA SER A 450 33.29 6.73 3.46
C SER A 450 34.18 5.56 3.05
N GLN A 451 34.02 5.08 1.82
CA GLN A 451 34.86 4.00 1.29
C GLN A 451 36.35 4.38 1.27
N ASN A 452 36.67 5.64 0.97
CA ASN A 452 38.04 6.13 0.89
C ASN A 452 38.54 6.77 2.21
N GLY A 453 37.77 6.68 3.30
CA GLY A 453 38.14 7.25 4.60
C GLY A 453 38.14 8.79 4.63
N LEU A 454 37.44 9.44 3.68
CA LEU A 454 37.27 10.88 3.66
C LEU A 454 36.36 11.34 4.79
N HIS A 455 36.72 12.46 5.42
CA HIS A 455 36.00 12.97 6.58
C HIS A 455 34.95 13.99 6.14
N TYR A 456 33.72 13.80 6.60
CA TYR A 456 32.60 14.69 6.35
C TYR A 456 32.02 15.21 7.66
N THR A 457 31.41 16.38 7.60
CA THR A 457 30.52 16.86 8.67
C THR A 457 29.09 16.55 8.28
N PHE A 458 28.42 15.76 9.11
CA PHE A 458 27.05 15.29 8.90
C PHE A 458 26.07 16.06 9.77
N ALA A 459 24.85 16.26 9.25
CA ALA A 459 23.69 16.56 10.06
C ALA A 459 22.63 15.48 9.81
N VAL A 460 22.31 14.71 10.85
CA VAL A 460 21.27 13.68 10.81
C VAL A 460 20.01 14.25 11.44
N THR A 461 19.01 14.54 10.61
CA THR A 461 17.76 15.16 11.04
C THR A 461 16.74 14.09 11.35
N ASN A 462 15.92 14.28 12.38
CA ASN A 462 14.85 13.36 12.77
C ASN A 462 13.59 14.18 13.07
N GLN A 463 12.50 13.93 12.33
CA GLN A 463 11.19 14.48 12.66
C GLN A 463 10.49 13.54 13.66
N LEU A 464 10.62 13.87 14.95
CA LEU A 464 10.07 13.07 16.04
C LEU A 464 8.60 13.46 16.31
N VAL A 465 7.75 12.46 16.54
CA VAL A 465 6.29 12.65 16.68
C VAL A 465 5.78 12.25 18.07
N MET A 466 5.98 11.00 18.47
CA MET A 466 5.42 10.42 19.71
C MET A 466 3.90 10.65 19.86
N ASN A 467 3.19 10.61 18.75
CA ASN A 467 1.74 10.83 18.65
C ASN A 467 1.17 10.15 17.39
N ALA A 468 -0.16 10.07 17.30
CA ALA A 468 -0.86 9.63 16.09
C ALA A 468 -0.79 10.68 14.97
N ASP A 469 -1.03 11.95 15.30
CA ASP A 469 -0.95 13.06 14.37
C ASP A 469 0.47 13.64 14.34
N GLU A 470 1.06 13.66 13.15
CA GLU A 470 2.42 14.13 12.88
C GLU A 470 2.58 15.64 13.07
N GLU A 471 1.47 16.37 13.06
CA GLU A 471 1.45 17.83 13.21
C GLU A 471 1.33 18.28 14.67
N GLU A 472 1.02 17.35 15.57
CA GLU A 472 0.91 17.61 17.00
C GLU A 472 1.96 16.78 17.74
N PRO A 473 3.27 16.97 17.47
CA PRO A 473 4.30 16.18 18.12
C PRO A 473 4.26 16.41 19.64
N THR A 474 4.19 15.31 20.39
CA THR A 474 4.06 15.27 21.85
C THR A 474 5.28 14.56 22.44
N VAL A 475 6.45 15.17 22.23
CA VAL A 475 7.76 14.55 22.47
C VAL A 475 8.46 15.15 23.69
N ASN A 476 8.92 14.28 24.59
CA ASN A 476 9.89 14.60 25.64
C ASN A 476 11.27 14.08 25.24
N ILE A 477 12.30 14.94 25.24
CA ILE A 477 13.68 14.55 24.91
C ILE A 477 14.58 14.90 26.09
N THR A 478 15.32 13.91 26.59
CA THR A 478 16.31 14.09 27.65
C THR A 478 17.65 13.50 27.24
N LYS A 479 18.75 14.22 27.46
CA LYS A 479 20.11 13.71 27.23
C LYS A 479 20.65 13.13 28.54
N VAL A 480 21.00 11.85 28.54
CA VAL A 480 21.56 11.12 29.70
C VAL A 480 22.76 10.31 29.21
N ASP A 481 23.94 10.48 29.83
CA ASP A 481 25.17 9.75 29.49
C ASP A 481 25.51 9.73 27.98
N GLU A 482 25.46 10.90 27.33
CA GLU A 482 25.68 11.05 25.87
C GLU A 482 24.70 10.27 24.97
N ARG A 483 23.53 9.89 25.50
CA ARG A 483 22.41 9.29 24.76
C ARG A 483 21.18 10.18 24.85
N LEU A 484 20.29 10.08 23.87
CA LEU A 484 18.95 10.67 24.01
C LEU A 484 17.96 9.61 24.45
N LYS A 485 17.14 9.95 25.43
CA LYS A 485 15.91 9.25 25.79
C LYS A 485 14.73 10.08 25.29
N VAL A 486 13.84 9.42 24.54
CA VAL A 486 12.64 10.01 23.93
C VAL A 486 11.41 9.28 24.46
N THR A 487 10.46 10.03 25.02
CA THR A 487 9.18 9.51 25.52
C THR A 487 8.04 10.43 25.08
N ALA A 488 6.80 9.96 25.22
CA ALA A 488 5.62 10.80 25.00
C ALA A 488 5.45 11.83 26.12
N THR A 489 4.80 12.96 25.83
CA THR A 489 4.24 13.86 26.86
C THR A 489 2.90 13.32 27.36
N THR A 490 2.40 13.85 28.48
CA THR A 490 1.18 13.34 29.15
C THR A 490 -0.11 13.58 28.36
N ASP A 491 -0.09 14.50 27.40
CA ASP A 491 -1.18 14.82 26.47
C ASP A 491 -1.13 14.00 25.17
N SER A 492 -0.13 13.14 24.99
CA SER A 492 -0.08 12.19 23.88
C SER A 492 -1.09 11.06 24.05
N VAL A 493 -1.68 10.60 22.94
CA VAL A 493 -2.48 9.37 22.86
C VAL A 493 -1.70 8.11 23.26
N ILE A 494 -0.37 8.15 23.27
CA ILE A 494 0.49 7.06 23.72
C ILE A 494 0.44 6.93 25.25
N HIS A 495 0.32 8.04 25.97
CA HIS A 495 0.50 8.06 27.42
C HIS A 495 -0.55 7.23 28.17
N GLU A 496 -1.77 7.14 27.65
CA GLU A 496 -2.86 6.35 28.26
C GLU A 496 -2.57 4.85 28.21
N GLU A 497 -2.17 4.33 27.05
CA GLU A 497 -2.04 2.88 26.83
C GLU A 497 -0.62 2.34 27.06
N TYR A 498 0.40 3.17 26.77
CA TYR A 498 1.82 2.83 26.87
C TYR A 498 2.64 3.97 27.54
N PRO A 499 2.37 4.31 28.81
CA PRO A 499 3.04 5.40 29.52
C PRO A 499 4.57 5.24 29.61
N ASP A 500 5.04 4.00 29.59
CA ASP A 500 6.46 3.64 29.72
C ASP A 500 7.18 3.43 28.36
N LEU A 501 6.48 3.63 27.24
CA LEU A 501 7.09 3.53 25.91
C LEU A 501 8.27 4.51 25.80
N THR A 502 9.45 3.94 25.57
CA THR A 502 10.70 4.69 25.54
C THR A 502 11.51 4.31 24.32
N TYR A 503 12.01 5.33 23.62
CA TYR A 503 13.03 5.20 22.58
C TYR A 503 14.35 5.81 23.04
N TYR A 504 15.46 5.23 22.61
CA TYR A 504 16.80 5.74 22.87
C TYR A 504 17.56 5.96 21.58
N PHE A 505 18.31 7.04 21.48
CA PHE A 505 19.34 7.24 20.46
C PHE A 505 20.72 7.18 21.11
N SER A 506 21.63 6.41 20.52
CA SER A 506 23.04 6.34 20.91
C SER A 506 23.93 6.41 19.67
N LEU A 507 25.04 7.14 19.74
CA LEU A 507 26.02 7.21 18.67
C LEU A 507 27.39 6.75 19.18
N ASP A 508 28.21 6.18 18.30
CA ASP A 508 29.60 5.81 18.61
C ASP A 508 30.58 6.99 18.51
N LYS A 509 30.11 8.14 18.02
CA LYS A 509 30.87 9.40 17.88
C LYS A 509 30.26 10.51 18.72
N PRO A 510 31.07 11.51 19.14
CA PRO A 510 30.55 12.74 19.73
C PRO A 510 29.60 13.47 18.76
N PHE A 511 28.57 14.09 19.30
CA PHE A 511 27.60 14.87 18.52
C PHE A 511 27.15 16.11 19.27
N GLU A 512 26.79 17.13 18.50
CA GLU A 512 26.03 18.29 18.98
C GLU A 512 24.56 18.10 18.63
N LEU A 513 23.67 18.48 19.56
CA LEU A 513 22.24 18.52 19.30
C LEU A 513 21.79 19.92 18.96
N THR A 514 21.05 20.02 17.86
CA THR A 514 20.43 21.25 17.40
C THR A 514 19.08 20.94 16.75
N ASP A 515 18.51 21.93 16.09
CA ASP A 515 17.22 21.89 15.40
C ASP A 515 17.37 22.59 14.04
N GLU A 516 16.26 22.83 13.35
CA GLU A 516 16.23 23.47 12.03
C GLU A 516 16.88 24.87 11.94
N ARG A 517 17.25 25.51 13.07
CA ARG A 517 18.12 26.72 13.08
C ARG A 517 19.47 26.48 12.41
N LEU A 518 19.88 25.21 12.26
CA LEU A 518 21.04 24.84 11.47
C LEU A 518 20.90 25.24 9.99
N PHE A 519 19.68 25.20 9.46
CA PHE A 519 19.35 25.42 8.06
C PHE A 519 18.73 26.80 7.79
N LEU A 520 18.13 27.41 8.81
CA LEU A 520 17.28 28.59 8.69
C LEU A 520 17.89 29.78 9.45
N SER A 521 17.73 30.99 8.91
CA SER A 521 18.07 32.22 9.64
C SER A 521 16.92 32.68 10.53
N GLY A 522 17.14 32.79 11.84
CA GLY A 522 16.17 33.33 12.81
C GLY A 522 15.64 32.29 13.79
N ASP A 523 14.74 32.70 14.68
CA ASP A 523 14.07 31.78 15.59
C ASP A 523 13.15 30.85 14.77
N SER A 524 13.27 29.56 15.05
CA SER A 524 12.40 28.53 14.51
C SER A 524 11.89 27.67 15.64
N GLU A 525 10.78 26.98 15.37
CA GLU A 525 10.36 25.90 16.24
C GLU A 525 11.41 24.79 16.25
N LYS A 526 11.15 23.77 17.07
CA LYS A 526 12.01 22.61 17.20
C LYS A 526 11.28 21.40 16.63
N VAL A 527 10.96 21.45 15.33
CA VAL A 527 10.30 20.34 14.63
C VAL A 527 11.29 19.21 14.39
N LEU A 528 12.56 19.55 14.15
CA LEU A 528 13.62 18.57 13.93
C LEU A 528 14.53 18.43 15.14
N THR A 529 14.86 17.18 15.47
CA THR A 529 16.01 16.86 16.32
C THR A 529 17.19 16.49 15.44
N ILE A 530 18.24 17.31 15.47
CA ILE A 530 19.38 17.20 14.57
C ILE A 530 20.64 16.82 15.34
N PHE A 531 21.29 15.73 14.93
CA PHE A 531 22.61 15.33 15.39
C PHE A 531 23.67 15.84 14.42
N VAL A 532 24.51 16.77 14.86
CA VAL A 532 25.67 17.25 14.08
C VAL A 532 26.90 16.46 14.50
N ILE A 533 27.52 15.80 13.52
CA ILE A 533 28.67 14.91 13.71
C ILE A 533 29.83 15.50 12.90
N GLU A 534 30.85 16.03 13.59
CA GLU A 534 31.91 16.78 12.95
C GLU A 534 33.07 15.90 12.46
N ALA A 535 33.46 16.11 11.21
CA ALA A 535 34.67 15.57 10.58
C ALA A 535 34.89 14.08 10.89
N GLN A 536 33.96 13.23 10.48
CA GLN A 536 34.08 11.77 10.62
C GLN A 536 34.10 11.10 9.24
N ALA A 537 34.90 10.04 9.12
CA ALA A 537 34.84 9.15 7.96
C ALA A 537 33.77 8.07 8.10
N ALA A 538 33.39 7.74 9.34
CA ALA A 538 32.32 6.80 9.63
C ALA A 538 31.69 7.08 11.00
N PHE A 539 30.41 6.73 11.15
CA PHE A 539 29.70 6.69 12.43
C PHE A 539 28.57 5.66 12.39
N SER A 540 28.10 5.25 13.56
CA SER A 540 26.96 4.37 13.77
C SER A 540 25.99 5.01 14.77
N MET A 541 24.72 5.11 14.37
CA MET A 541 23.61 5.55 15.19
C MET A 541 22.68 4.37 15.49
N GLN A 542 22.37 4.18 16.77
CA GLN A 542 21.52 3.10 17.28
C GLN A 542 20.22 3.70 17.81
N ILE A 543 19.09 3.14 17.40
CA ILE A 543 17.77 3.46 17.94
C ILE A 543 17.22 2.21 18.61
N GLN A 544 17.09 2.23 19.94
CA GLN A 544 16.48 1.14 20.72
C GLN A 544 15.11 1.55 21.22
N ALA A 545 14.19 0.59 21.27
CA ALA A 545 12.83 0.81 21.77
C ALA A 545 12.48 -0.20 22.87
N ASN A 546 11.63 0.19 23.82
CA ASN A 546 11.04 -0.73 24.79
C ASN A 546 9.71 -0.19 25.33
N LEU A 547 8.82 -1.10 25.75
CA LEU A 547 7.50 -0.77 26.29
C LEU A 547 7.47 -0.57 27.82
N THR A 548 8.59 -0.77 28.52
CA THR A 548 8.62 -0.90 30.00
C THR A 548 9.63 0.04 30.67
N ALA A 549 10.00 1.13 30.01
CA ALA A 549 11.06 2.05 30.43
C ALA A 549 12.40 1.40 30.81
N ALA A 550 12.69 0.20 30.29
CA ALA A 550 13.94 -0.51 30.49
C ALA A 550 15.14 0.34 30.03
N PRO A 551 16.31 0.21 30.67
CA PRO A 551 17.49 0.97 30.27
C PRO A 551 18.03 0.49 28.92
N PHE A 552 18.67 1.39 28.19
CA PHE A 552 19.43 1.08 26.97
C PHE A 552 20.45 -0.04 27.21
N GLN A 553 20.56 -0.97 26.28
CA GLN A 553 21.51 -2.08 26.34
C GLN A 553 22.58 -1.96 25.26
N VAL A 554 23.86 -2.10 25.63
CA VAL A 554 24.94 -2.08 24.63
C VAL A 554 25.09 -3.46 24.00
N ILE A 555 24.76 -3.58 22.71
CA ILE A 555 24.83 -4.85 21.98
C ILE A 555 26.01 -4.82 21.01
N LYS A 556 26.89 -5.81 21.09
CA LYS A 556 28.02 -5.96 20.15
C LYS A 556 27.67 -6.99 19.08
N THR A 557 27.46 -6.51 17.87
CA THR A 557 27.18 -7.34 16.68
C THR A 557 27.63 -6.58 15.42
N THR A 558 27.51 -7.22 14.27
CA THR A 558 27.87 -6.70 12.95
C THR A 558 26.72 -6.95 11.99
N TYR A 559 26.57 -6.10 10.97
CA TYR A 559 25.60 -6.32 9.90
C TYR A 559 25.61 -7.75 9.33
N ALA A 560 26.79 -8.29 8.98
CA ALA A 560 26.90 -9.62 8.37
C ALA A 560 26.28 -10.73 9.24
N LYS A 561 26.50 -10.66 10.56
CA LYS A 561 25.93 -11.59 11.54
C LYS A 561 24.41 -11.47 11.64
N GLU A 562 23.88 -10.25 11.75
CA GLU A 562 22.43 -10.04 11.81
C GLU A 562 21.74 -10.43 10.50
N ASN A 563 22.38 -10.20 9.35
CA ASN A 563 21.88 -10.62 8.05
C ASN A 563 21.78 -12.15 7.94
N GLU A 564 22.85 -12.86 8.32
CA GLU A 564 22.89 -14.33 8.35
C GLU A 564 21.83 -14.90 9.29
N GLN A 565 21.68 -14.32 10.49
CA GLN A 565 20.68 -14.74 11.47
C GLN A 565 19.25 -14.56 10.96
N PHE A 566 18.93 -13.39 10.39
CA PHE A 566 17.59 -13.12 9.89
C PHE A 566 17.25 -13.98 8.67
N LEU A 567 18.20 -14.16 7.75
CA LEU A 567 18.04 -15.09 6.63
C LEU A 567 17.86 -16.53 7.12
N GLY A 568 18.62 -16.94 8.14
CA GLY A 568 18.48 -18.24 8.80
C GLY A 568 17.08 -18.43 9.41
N PHE A 569 16.54 -17.40 10.07
CA PHE A 569 15.18 -17.38 10.60
C PHE A 569 14.13 -17.55 9.49
N ILE A 570 14.19 -16.76 8.43
CA ILE A 570 13.26 -16.85 7.30
C ILE A 570 13.36 -18.22 6.60
N ASN A 571 14.57 -18.73 6.39
CA ASN A 571 14.78 -20.07 5.84
C ASN A 571 14.21 -21.15 6.76
N GLY A 572 14.38 -21.02 8.08
CA GLY A 572 13.82 -21.93 9.06
C GLY A 572 12.30 -21.93 9.05
N LEU A 573 11.66 -20.76 8.90
CA LEU A 573 10.21 -20.67 8.73
C LEU A 573 9.71 -21.31 7.47
N LEU A 574 10.48 -21.21 6.38
CA LEU A 574 10.16 -21.87 5.12
C LEU A 574 10.58 -23.34 5.09
N ASN A 575 10.90 -23.96 6.24
CA ASN A 575 11.38 -25.35 6.32
C ASN A 575 12.52 -25.61 5.31
N HIS A 576 13.45 -24.66 5.20
CA HIS A 576 14.61 -24.68 4.30
C HIS A 576 14.27 -24.82 2.80
N PHE A 577 13.07 -24.42 2.38
CA PHE A 577 12.60 -24.42 1.00
C PHE A 577 13.66 -23.93 -0.01
N LYS A 578 13.95 -24.79 -0.98
CA LYS A 578 14.71 -24.45 -2.18
C LYS A 578 14.36 -25.39 -3.33
N LEU A 579 14.08 -24.83 -4.49
CA LEU A 579 13.88 -25.56 -5.74
C LEU A 579 15.16 -25.57 -6.58
N THR A 580 15.40 -26.69 -7.24
CA THR A 580 16.42 -26.84 -8.29
C THR A 580 15.88 -27.68 -9.42
N HIS A 581 16.24 -27.32 -10.66
CA HIS A 581 15.87 -28.06 -11.84
C HIS A 581 17.01 -27.99 -12.86
N ALA A 582 17.20 -29.05 -13.66
CA ALA A 582 18.34 -29.14 -14.57
C ALA A 582 18.30 -28.12 -15.73
N THR A 583 17.11 -27.81 -16.25
CA THR A 583 16.90 -26.92 -17.41
C THR A 583 15.99 -25.73 -17.15
N GLU A 584 14.82 -25.94 -16.53
CA GLU A 584 13.86 -24.88 -16.20
C GLU A 584 14.35 -23.91 -15.11
N ALA A 585 14.06 -22.62 -15.32
CA ALA A 585 14.43 -21.57 -14.37
C ALA A 585 13.42 -21.50 -13.22
N VAL A 586 13.86 -21.88 -12.02
CA VAL A 586 13.04 -21.86 -10.79
C VAL A 586 13.57 -20.90 -9.72
N GLU A 587 14.71 -20.25 -9.95
CA GLU A 587 15.40 -19.43 -8.95
C GLU A 587 14.57 -18.20 -8.52
N SER A 588 13.74 -17.65 -9.41
CA SER A 588 12.82 -16.56 -9.05
C SER A 588 11.84 -16.99 -7.96
N MET A 589 11.43 -18.25 -7.90
CA MET A 589 10.57 -18.77 -6.83
C MET A 589 11.33 -18.88 -5.50
N ASN A 590 12.62 -19.26 -5.54
CA ASN A 590 13.48 -19.30 -4.35
C ASN A 590 13.65 -17.91 -3.73
N ILE A 591 13.96 -16.91 -4.56
CA ILE A 591 14.09 -15.53 -4.11
C ILE A 591 12.74 -15.03 -3.57
N LEU A 592 11.66 -15.18 -4.35
CA LEU A 592 10.36 -14.63 -3.99
C LEU A 592 9.79 -15.23 -2.72
N ALA A 593 10.00 -16.53 -2.46
CA ALA A 593 9.50 -17.20 -1.26
C ALA A 593 9.96 -16.49 0.04
N ARG A 594 11.22 -16.06 0.08
CA ARG A 594 11.82 -15.36 1.23
C ARG A 594 11.25 -13.95 1.37
N TRP A 595 11.15 -13.21 0.26
CA TRP A 595 10.60 -11.86 0.25
C TRP A 595 9.11 -11.83 0.60
N TYR A 596 8.31 -12.77 0.09
CA TYR A 596 6.89 -12.86 0.40
C TYR A 596 6.65 -13.36 1.82
N THR A 597 7.53 -14.20 2.38
CA THR A 597 7.52 -14.51 3.82
C THR A 597 7.73 -13.25 4.65
N HIS A 598 8.73 -12.43 4.31
CA HIS A 598 8.93 -11.14 4.97
C HIS A 598 7.71 -10.22 4.82
N ASN A 599 7.16 -10.06 3.62
CA ASN A 599 5.99 -9.21 3.37
C ASN A 599 4.76 -9.69 4.18
N MET A 600 4.57 -11.00 4.31
CA MET A 600 3.55 -11.62 5.17
C MET A 600 3.80 -11.32 6.65
N LEU A 601 5.05 -11.39 7.13
CA LEU A 601 5.40 -11.02 8.51
C LEU A 601 5.11 -9.55 8.80
N VAL A 602 5.36 -8.64 7.86
CA VAL A 602 4.95 -7.24 8.01
C VAL A 602 3.43 -7.13 8.13
N HIS A 603 2.68 -7.74 7.21
CA HIS A 603 1.22 -7.75 7.25
C HIS A 603 0.65 -8.30 8.57
N TYR A 604 1.32 -9.28 9.18
CA TYR A 604 0.92 -9.92 10.43
C TYR A 604 1.36 -9.14 11.68
N LEU A 605 2.66 -8.88 11.85
CA LEU A 605 3.27 -8.38 13.08
C LEU A 605 3.31 -6.86 13.19
N SER A 606 3.38 -6.16 12.06
CA SER A 606 3.46 -4.70 12.01
C SER A 606 2.61 -4.19 10.84
N PRO A 607 1.26 -4.24 10.93
CA PRO A 607 0.38 -4.01 9.79
C PRO A 607 0.53 -2.60 9.20
N HIS A 608 1.26 -2.46 8.09
CA HIS A 608 1.33 -1.28 7.24
C HIS A 608 2.02 -1.63 5.91
N GLY A 609 1.88 -0.75 4.91
CA GLY A 609 2.52 -0.87 3.60
C GLY A 609 3.23 0.42 3.21
N LEU A 610 3.83 0.43 2.00
CA LEU A 610 4.54 1.60 1.50
C LEU A 610 3.58 2.76 1.18
N GLU A 611 2.53 2.47 0.41
CA GLU A 611 1.46 3.43 0.15
C GLU A 611 0.40 3.46 1.25
N GLN A 612 0.12 2.30 1.86
CA GLN A 612 -0.83 2.16 2.96
C GLN A 612 -0.12 2.22 4.31
N TYR A 613 0.51 3.36 4.61
CA TYR A 613 1.21 3.56 5.88
C TYR A 613 0.24 3.61 7.09
N GLY A 614 -1.02 3.97 6.87
CA GLY A 614 -2.10 3.87 7.87
C GLY A 614 -2.67 2.45 7.90
N GLY A 615 -2.40 1.71 8.98
CA GLY A 615 -2.85 0.35 9.20
C GLY A 615 -3.04 0.07 10.70
N ALA A 616 -2.03 -0.52 11.31
CA ALA A 616 -1.92 -0.96 12.72
C ALA A 616 -2.88 -2.08 13.13
N ALA A 617 -4.14 -1.99 12.71
CA ALA A 617 -5.15 -2.99 12.99
C ALA A 617 -4.97 -4.27 12.17
N TRP A 618 -5.53 -5.36 12.68
CA TRP A 618 -5.84 -6.52 11.85
C TRP A 618 -7.19 -6.34 11.19
N GLY A 619 -7.24 -6.48 9.86
CA GLY A 619 -8.49 -6.76 9.16
C GLY A 619 -8.95 -8.18 9.50
N THR A 620 -10.20 -8.35 9.93
CA THR A 620 -10.70 -9.65 10.42
C THR A 620 -10.58 -10.73 9.34
N ARG A 621 -10.92 -10.41 8.08
CA ARG A 621 -10.72 -11.33 6.96
C ARG A 621 -9.24 -11.53 6.60
N ASP A 622 -8.42 -10.50 6.81
CA ASP A 622 -7.06 -10.44 6.28
C ASP A 622 -6.13 -11.32 7.12
N VAL A 623 -6.22 -11.22 8.45
CA VAL A 623 -5.50 -12.11 9.36
C VAL A 623 -5.95 -13.58 9.23
N SER A 624 -7.22 -13.77 8.88
CA SER A 624 -7.84 -15.08 8.63
C SER A 624 -7.41 -15.72 7.30
N GLN A 625 -6.67 -14.99 6.45
CA GLN A 625 -6.19 -15.47 5.16
C GLN A 625 -4.68 -15.50 5.12
N GLY A 626 -4.01 -14.37 4.89
CA GLY A 626 -2.56 -14.32 4.63
C GLY A 626 -1.74 -15.00 5.72
N PRO A 627 -1.79 -14.52 6.98
CA PRO A 627 -1.05 -15.10 8.09
C PRO A 627 -1.49 -16.54 8.39
N THR A 628 -2.80 -16.79 8.48
CA THR A 628 -3.32 -18.12 8.84
C THR A 628 -2.93 -19.18 7.83
N GLU A 629 -3.15 -18.95 6.53
CA GLU A 629 -2.82 -19.91 5.49
C GLU A 629 -1.31 -20.13 5.36
N PHE A 630 -0.50 -19.07 5.53
CA PHE A 630 0.95 -19.19 5.57
C PHE A 630 1.40 -20.12 6.70
N PHE A 631 0.98 -19.84 7.95
CA PHE A 631 1.43 -20.61 9.10
C PHE A 631 0.96 -22.06 9.06
N LEU A 632 -0.22 -22.34 8.51
CA LEU A 632 -0.65 -23.73 8.26
C LEU A 632 0.21 -24.42 7.19
N ALA A 633 0.60 -23.71 6.12
CA ALA A 633 1.45 -24.25 5.05
C ALA A 633 2.86 -24.60 5.53
N VAL A 634 3.43 -23.78 6.41
CA VAL A 634 4.78 -24.03 6.98
C VAL A 634 4.78 -24.85 8.28
N ASN A 635 3.64 -25.47 8.62
CA ASN A 635 3.47 -26.32 9.80
C ASN A 635 3.74 -25.61 11.15
N LYS A 636 3.15 -24.43 11.32
CA LYS A 636 3.15 -23.61 12.54
C LYS A 636 1.74 -23.39 13.11
N PRO A 637 0.97 -24.47 13.38
CA PRO A 637 -0.41 -24.34 13.82
C PRO A 637 -0.57 -23.63 15.18
N GLU A 638 0.45 -23.65 16.04
CA GLU A 638 0.44 -22.97 17.34
C GLU A 638 0.16 -21.46 17.20
N ILE A 639 0.70 -20.82 16.17
CA ILE A 639 0.48 -19.40 15.89
C ILE A 639 -0.96 -19.16 15.45
N VAL A 640 -1.52 -20.08 14.65
CA VAL A 640 -2.92 -20.03 14.22
C VAL A 640 -3.87 -20.19 15.41
N GLY A 641 -3.51 -21.03 16.39
CA GLY A 641 -4.24 -21.11 17.66
C GLY A 641 -4.31 -19.76 18.38
N SER A 642 -3.20 -19.02 18.44
CA SER A 642 -3.17 -17.65 19.01
C SER A 642 -3.98 -16.65 18.17
N ILE A 643 -3.96 -16.76 16.84
CA ILE A 643 -4.79 -15.93 15.95
C ILE A 643 -6.28 -16.18 16.23
N ILE A 644 -6.71 -17.44 16.32
CA ILE A 644 -8.09 -17.81 16.66
C ILE A 644 -8.52 -17.12 17.96
N LYS A 645 -7.73 -17.24 19.03
CA LYS A 645 -8.07 -16.62 20.32
C LYS A 645 -8.24 -15.11 20.22
N ASN A 646 -7.32 -14.42 19.54
CA ASN A 646 -7.37 -12.96 19.38
C ASN A 646 -8.54 -12.49 18.49
N VAL A 647 -8.82 -13.22 17.40
CA VAL A 647 -9.95 -12.92 16.52
C VAL A 647 -11.27 -13.13 17.27
N TYR A 648 -11.46 -14.27 17.93
CA TYR A 648 -12.70 -14.57 18.65
C TYR A 648 -12.91 -13.69 19.89
N ALA A 649 -11.83 -13.21 20.52
CA ALA A 649 -11.94 -12.20 21.57
C ALA A 649 -12.61 -10.91 21.07
N ASN A 650 -12.58 -10.64 19.76
CA ASN A 650 -13.18 -9.48 19.13
C ASN A 650 -14.58 -9.74 18.53
N GLN A 651 -15.17 -10.91 18.75
CA GLN A 651 -16.57 -11.17 18.40
C GLN A 651 -17.50 -10.34 19.29
N PHE A 652 -18.52 -9.69 18.71
CA PHE A 652 -19.46 -8.88 19.47
C PHE A 652 -20.43 -9.75 20.28
N ASN A 653 -20.70 -9.34 21.52
CA ASN A 653 -21.52 -10.08 22.49
C ASN A 653 -23.04 -10.03 22.20
N ASP A 654 -23.50 -9.07 21.41
CA ASP A 654 -24.92 -8.83 21.16
C ASP A 654 -25.48 -9.73 20.07
N ASP A 655 -24.80 -9.80 18.91
CA ASP A 655 -25.28 -10.55 17.75
C ASP A 655 -24.32 -11.67 17.29
N GLY A 656 -23.04 -11.64 17.69
CA GLY A 656 -22.03 -12.61 17.27
C GLY A 656 -21.29 -12.28 15.97
N ASN A 657 -21.45 -11.07 15.43
CA ASN A 657 -20.66 -10.61 14.27
C ASN A 657 -19.30 -10.02 14.71
N TRP A 658 -18.45 -9.63 13.76
CA TRP A 658 -17.13 -9.03 13.99
C TRP A 658 -17.05 -7.59 13.48
N PRO A 659 -16.11 -6.79 14.03
CA PRO A 659 -15.67 -5.56 13.39
C PRO A 659 -14.96 -5.86 12.07
N GLN A 660 -15.01 -4.94 11.10
CA GLN A 660 -14.24 -5.05 9.85
C GLN A 660 -12.73 -5.19 10.11
N TRP A 661 -12.23 -4.46 11.10
CA TRP A 661 -10.86 -4.47 11.60
C TRP A 661 -10.84 -4.11 13.08
N PHE A 662 -9.80 -4.54 13.80
CA PHE A 662 -9.60 -4.24 15.22
C PHE A 662 -8.11 -4.10 15.56
N MET A 663 -7.79 -3.24 16.54
CA MET A 663 -6.47 -3.28 17.17
C MET A 663 -6.34 -4.54 18.02
N PHE A 664 -5.23 -5.26 17.83
CA PHE A 664 -4.90 -6.48 18.59
C PHE A 664 -3.99 -6.18 19.79
N ASP A 665 -3.76 -4.91 20.09
CA ASP A 665 -2.90 -4.42 21.17
C ASP A 665 -3.73 -3.63 22.21
N ARG A 666 -3.07 -2.82 23.05
CA ARG A 666 -3.76 -2.07 24.13
C ARG A 666 -4.71 -0.99 23.63
N TYR A 667 -4.65 -0.60 22.35
CA TYR A 667 -5.62 0.34 21.77
C TYR A 667 -6.97 -0.33 21.46
N GLU A 668 -7.46 -1.22 22.34
CA GLU A 668 -8.56 -2.13 22.07
C GLU A 668 -9.88 -1.41 21.75
N LYS A 669 -10.05 -0.16 22.14
CA LYS A 669 -11.25 0.64 21.83
C LYS A 669 -11.28 1.11 20.37
N GLN A 670 -10.17 1.01 19.64
CA GLN A 670 -10.10 1.38 18.23
C GLN A 670 -10.41 0.16 17.36
N LYS A 671 -11.64 0.09 16.88
CA LYS A 671 -12.11 -0.92 15.92
C LYS A 671 -13.27 -0.37 15.11
N ALA A 672 -13.58 -1.03 13.99
CA ALA A 672 -14.80 -0.76 13.27
C ALA A 672 -16.04 -1.20 14.07
N ASP A 673 -17.17 -0.54 13.87
CA ASP A 673 -18.46 -0.90 14.47
C ASP A 673 -19.21 -1.95 13.64
N GLU A 674 -19.06 -1.93 12.33
CA GLU A 674 -19.70 -2.86 11.37
C GLU A 674 -18.66 -3.57 10.49
N SER A 675 -19.13 -4.53 9.68
CA SER A 675 -18.32 -5.29 8.74
C SER A 675 -19.13 -5.76 7.53
N HIS A 676 -18.43 -6.12 6.45
CA HIS A 676 -19.04 -6.74 5.27
C HIS A 676 -19.62 -8.12 5.60
N GLY A 677 -20.61 -8.57 4.82
CA GLY A 677 -21.34 -9.81 5.07
C GLY A 677 -20.49 -11.08 4.95
N ASP A 678 -19.32 -11.02 4.31
CA ASP A 678 -18.37 -12.13 4.25
C ASP A 678 -17.48 -12.26 5.47
N VAL A 679 -17.28 -11.17 6.23
CA VAL A 679 -16.31 -11.11 7.33
C VAL A 679 -16.60 -12.18 8.38
N ILE A 680 -17.88 -12.42 8.66
CA ILE A 680 -18.32 -13.44 9.63
C ILE A 680 -18.00 -14.88 9.19
N VAL A 681 -17.67 -15.15 7.93
CA VAL A 681 -17.37 -16.53 7.49
C VAL A 681 -15.89 -16.89 7.73
N TRP A 682 -15.02 -15.89 7.84
CA TRP A 682 -13.58 -16.08 7.92
C TRP A 682 -13.08 -16.59 9.29
N PRO A 683 -13.54 -16.07 10.45
CA PRO A 683 -13.23 -16.66 11.76
C PRO A 683 -13.64 -18.13 11.85
N MET A 684 -14.84 -18.46 11.38
CA MET A 684 -15.29 -19.85 11.26
C MET A 684 -14.35 -20.71 10.39
N LYS A 685 -13.87 -20.16 9.25
CA LYS A 685 -12.95 -20.86 8.35
C LYS A 685 -11.61 -21.18 9.02
N ILE A 686 -11.03 -20.26 9.78
CA ILE A 686 -9.74 -20.51 10.44
C ILE A 686 -9.85 -21.63 11.48
N VAL A 687 -10.98 -21.73 12.20
CA VAL A 687 -11.25 -22.85 13.12
C VAL A 687 -11.35 -24.16 12.34
N ALA A 688 -12.12 -24.18 11.24
CA ALA A 688 -12.27 -25.37 10.41
C ALA A 688 -10.92 -25.86 9.83
N ASP A 689 -10.08 -24.94 9.35
CA ASP A 689 -8.78 -25.24 8.79
C ASP A 689 -7.78 -25.71 9.87
N TYR A 690 -7.77 -25.06 11.03
CA TYR A 690 -6.96 -25.46 12.18
C TYR A 690 -7.33 -26.87 12.68
N LEU A 691 -8.61 -27.16 12.88
CA LEU A 691 -9.09 -28.46 13.35
C LEU A 691 -8.78 -29.56 12.34
N ALA A 692 -8.96 -29.29 11.03
CA ALA A 692 -8.60 -30.25 9.99
C ALA A 692 -7.10 -30.56 9.99
N LYS A 693 -6.26 -29.52 10.10
CA LYS A 693 -4.79 -29.65 10.09
C LYS A 693 -4.26 -30.35 11.34
N THR A 694 -4.81 -30.06 12.52
CA THR A 694 -4.19 -30.44 13.80
C THR A 694 -4.87 -31.60 14.52
N LYS A 695 -6.16 -31.83 14.23
CA LYS A 695 -7.04 -32.69 15.05
C LYS A 695 -7.08 -32.30 16.54
N ASN A 696 -6.64 -31.09 16.89
CA ASN A 696 -6.67 -30.58 18.25
C ASN A 696 -8.04 -29.97 18.56
N PHE A 697 -8.99 -30.81 18.99
CA PHE A 697 -10.34 -30.38 19.34
C PHE A 697 -10.40 -29.66 20.70
N ASP A 698 -9.39 -29.79 21.55
CA ASP A 698 -9.35 -29.12 22.87
C ASP A 698 -9.42 -27.59 22.74
N ILE A 699 -8.99 -27.02 21.61
CA ILE A 699 -9.11 -25.58 21.34
C ILE A 699 -10.56 -25.09 21.42
N LEU A 700 -11.54 -25.96 21.16
CA LEU A 700 -12.97 -25.62 21.21
C LEU A 700 -13.44 -25.34 22.65
N GLU A 701 -12.74 -25.83 23.66
CA GLU A 701 -13.07 -25.64 25.08
C GLU A 701 -12.45 -24.36 25.67
N GLU A 702 -11.48 -23.75 24.97
CA GLU A 702 -10.79 -22.53 25.38
C GLU A 702 -11.77 -21.41 25.73
N LYS A 703 -11.57 -20.79 26.89
CA LYS A 703 -12.44 -19.73 27.40
C LYS A 703 -11.98 -18.38 26.89
N ILE A 704 -12.82 -17.74 26.08
CA ILE A 704 -12.53 -16.48 25.38
C ILE A 704 -13.64 -15.48 25.73
N PRO A 705 -13.31 -14.18 25.96
CA PRO A 705 -14.33 -13.15 26.16
C PRO A 705 -14.95 -12.72 24.82
N TYR A 706 -16.14 -12.10 24.88
CA TYR A 706 -16.64 -11.31 23.75
C TYR A 706 -16.12 -9.86 23.85
N THR A 707 -16.47 -9.05 22.86
CA THR A 707 -16.37 -7.58 22.91
C THR A 707 -17.75 -6.95 23.04
N ASP A 708 -17.91 -5.98 23.93
CA ASP A 708 -19.13 -5.17 24.02
C ASP A 708 -19.14 -4.11 22.89
N ARG A 709 -20.18 -4.12 22.05
CA ARG A 709 -20.23 -3.24 20.87
C ARG A 709 -20.33 -1.75 21.22
N LYS A 710 -20.86 -1.38 22.39
CA LYS A 710 -21.05 0.03 22.76
C LYS A 710 -19.78 0.67 23.32
N THR A 711 -18.99 -0.11 24.03
CA THR A 711 -17.77 0.34 24.73
C THR A 711 -16.49 -0.10 24.04
N PHE A 712 -16.57 -1.09 23.14
CA PHE A 712 -15.47 -1.78 22.48
C PHE A 712 -14.47 -2.53 23.38
N LEU A 713 -14.78 -2.63 24.67
CA LEU A 713 -14.01 -3.37 25.65
C LEU A 713 -14.38 -4.86 25.66
N LYS A 714 -13.47 -5.71 26.15
CA LYS A 714 -13.77 -7.12 26.43
C LYS A 714 -14.82 -7.27 27.52
N THR A 715 -15.66 -8.30 27.42
CA THR A 715 -16.61 -8.67 28.45
C THR A 715 -15.92 -9.41 29.60
N ASP A 716 -16.42 -9.26 30.83
CA ASP A 716 -15.93 -10.02 32.00
C ASP A 716 -16.25 -11.53 31.88
N GLU A 717 -17.39 -11.86 31.24
CA GLU A 717 -17.77 -13.24 30.96
C GLU A 717 -16.93 -13.81 29.82
N THR A 718 -16.46 -15.05 30.00
CA THR A 718 -15.80 -15.84 28.97
C THR A 718 -16.60 -17.10 28.68
N VAL A 719 -16.69 -17.48 27.40
CA VAL A 719 -17.38 -18.71 26.96
C VAL A 719 -16.43 -19.58 26.16
N SER A 720 -16.83 -20.82 25.87
CA SER A 720 -15.98 -21.68 25.05
C SER A 720 -15.89 -21.17 23.61
N LEU A 721 -14.78 -21.40 22.91
CA LEU A 721 -14.68 -21.15 21.48
C LEU A 721 -15.82 -21.85 20.71
N PHE A 722 -16.26 -23.02 21.16
CA PHE A 722 -17.40 -23.69 20.54
C PHE A 722 -18.71 -22.88 20.67
N ASP A 723 -18.95 -22.25 21.81
CA ASP A 723 -20.12 -21.37 22.01
C ASP A 723 -20.04 -20.13 21.13
N HIS A 724 -18.84 -19.57 20.94
CA HIS A 724 -18.60 -18.48 19.99
C HIS A 724 -18.96 -18.89 18.55
N VAL A 725 -18.49 -20.07 18.10
CA VAL A 725 -18.79 -20.63 16.78
C VAL A 725 -20.30 -20.91 16.62
N LYS A 726 -20.95 -21.44 17.67
CA LYS A 726 -22.42 -21.64 17.67
C LYS A 726 -23.16 -20.32 17.48
N ARG A 727 -22.73 -19.25 18.16
CA ARG A 727 -23.32 -17.91 18.02
C ARG A 727 -23.10 -17.31 16.64
N GLU A 728 -21.89 -17.46 16.09
CA GLU A 728 -21.53 -17.05 14.73
C GLU A 728 -22.45 -17.71 13.68
N ILE A 729 -22.66 -19.02 13.78
CA ILE A 729 -23.55 -19.76 12.88
C ILE A 729 -25.01 -19.35 13.07
N ASN A 730 -25.47 -19.18 14.32
CA ASN A 730 -26.82 -18.68 14.59
C ASN A 730 -27.08 -17.30 13.96
N TYR A 731 -26.07 -16.42 13.94
CA TYR A 731 -26.19 -15.13 13.23
C TYR A 731 -26.39 -15.33 11.73
N ILE A 732 -25.60 -16.21 11.11
CA ILE A 732 -25.73 -16.52 9.68
C ILE A 732 -27.13 -17.05 9.37
N GLU A 733 -27.64 -18.01 10.17
CA GLU A 733 -28.99 -18.57 10.00
C GLU A 733 -30.09 -17.52 10.15
N ALA A 734 -29.95 -16.60 11.12
CA ALA A 734 -30.91 -15.53 11.35
C ALA A 734 -30.90 -14.43 10.26
N ASN A 735 -29.83 -14.36 9.46
CA ASN A 735 -29.61 -13.33 8.45
C ASN A 735 -29.58 -13.87 7.01
N PHE A 736 -30.10 -15.08 6.77
CA PHE A 736 -30.41 -15.50 5.40
C PHE A 736 -31.48 -14.62 4.76
N LEU A 737 -31.48 -14.55 3.43
CA LEU A 737 -32.59 -13.94 2.71
C LEU A 737 -33.89 -14.71 3.02
N GLU A 738 -34.98 -13.96 3.19
CA GLU A 738 -36.27 -14.50 3.64
C GLU A 738 -36.72 -15.70 2.79
N GLY A 739 -37.01 -16.83 3.45
CA GLY A 739 -37.46 -18.06 2.80
C GLY A 739 -36.37 -18.86 2.08
N THR A 740 -35.09 -18.52 2.27
CA THR A 740 -33.94 -19.20 1.66
C THR A 740 -32.82 -19.48 2.67
N TYR A 741 -31.77 -20.16 2.21
CA TYR A 741 -30.49 -20.38 2.88
C TYR A 741 -29.35 -19.60 2.22
N LEU A 742 -29.67 -18.48 1.55
CA LEU A 742 -28.67 -17.62 0.91
C LEU A 742 -28.21 -16.55 1.90
N SER A 743 -26.91 -16.53 2.20
CA SER A 743 -26.29 -15.48 3.03
C SER A 743 -26.57 -14.10 2.43
N CYS A 744 -27.18 -13.22 3.22
CA CYS A 744 -27.43 -11.84 2.85
C CYS A 744 -26.11 -11.11 2.57
N TYR A 745 -26.11 -10.22 1.56
CA TYR A 745 -24.93 -9.45 1.18
C TYR A 745 -24.49 -8.47 2.27
N SER A 746 -25.43 -7.94 3.05
CA SER A 746 -25.17 -6.91 4.05
C SER A 746 -24.36 -5.76 3.43
N ASP A 747 -23.29 -5.28 4.07
CA ASP A 747 -22.47 -4.16 3.57
C ASP A 747 -21.47 -4.52 2.47
N GLY A 748 -21.37 -5.78 2.03
CA GLY A 748 -20.43 -6.16 0.98
C GLY A 748 -20.00 -7.62 1.02
N ASP A 749 -19.17 -7.99 0.05
CA ASP A 749 -18.33 -9.19 0.11
C ASP A 749 -16.83 -8.81 0.09
N TRP A 750 -15.96 -9.73 -0.33
CA TRP A 750 -14.52 -9.53 -0.42
C TRP A 750 -14.11 -8.32 -1.27
N ASP A 751 -14.84 -8.02 -2.35
CA ASP A 751 -14.52 -6.84 -3.16
C ASP A 751 -15.09 -5.60 -2.46
N ASP A 752 -14.23 -4.96 -1.67
CA ASP A 752 -14.63 -3.84 -0.86
C ASP A 752 -15.17 -2.65 -1.71
N THR A 753 -14.96 -2.64 -3.03
CA THR A 753 -15.44 -1.58 -3.91
C THR A 753 -16.90 -1.75 -4.37
N LEU A 754 -17.43 -2.97 -4.26
CA LEU A 754 -18.79 -3.35 -4.66
C LEU A 754 -19.81 -3.24 -3.52
N GLN A 755 -19.53 -2.43 -2.50
CA GLN A 755 -20.49 -2.11 -1.44
C GLN A 755 -21.83 -1.66 -2.04
N PRO A 756 -22.97 -2.13 -1.51
CA PRO A 756 -24.27 -1.83 -2.08
C PRO A 756 -24.58 -0.35 -1.98
N TYR A 757 -25.11 0.25 -3.04
CA TYR A 757 -25.41 1.68 -3.05
C TYR A 757 -26.52 2.07 -2.04
N ASN A 758 -27.48 1.18 -1.78
CA ASN A 758 -28.64 1.47 -0.93
C ASN A 758 -29.05 0.31 -0.01
N ASN A 759 -29.92 0.60 0.96
CA ASN A 759 -30.38 -0.36 1.98
C ASN A 759 -31.19 -1.54 1.40
N LYS A 760 -31.84 -1.38 0.23
CA LYS A 760 -32.56 -2.50 -0.40
C LYS A 760 -31.57 -3.54 -0.91
N LEU A 761 -30.52 -3.11 -1.61
CA LEU A 761 -29.43 -3.99 -2.05
C LEU A 761 -28.74 -4.65 -0.85
N LYS A 762 -28.51 -3.92 0.25
CA LYS A 762 -27.98 -4.47 1.50
C LYS A 762 -28.83 -5.63 2.05
N LYS A 763 -30.17 -5.51 1.99
CA LYS A 763 -31.11 -6.47 2.62
C LYS A 763 -31.53 -7.64 1.72
N TYR A 764 -31.65 -7.41 0.41
CA TYR A 764 -32.29 -8.36 -0.51
C TYR A 764 -31.32 -8.95 -1.55
N MET A 765 -30.03 -8.62 -1.49
CA MET A 765 -29.02 -9.18 -2.37
C MET A 765 -28.26 -10.32 -1.68
N ALA A 766 -27.84 -11.33 -2.44
CA ALA A 766 -26.88 -12.33 -2.01
C ALA A 766 -25.73 -12.42 -3.02
N SER A 767 -24.50 -12.47 -2.50
CA SER A 767 -23.31 -12.74 -3.32
C SER A 767 -23.16 -14.23 -3.51
N SER A 768 -23.10 -14.68 -4.77
CA SER A 768 -22.90 -16.09 -5.08
C SER A 768 -21.57 -16.61 -4.52
N TRP A 769 -20.56 -15.73 -4.43
CA TRP A 769 -19.27 -16.05 -3.82
C TRP A 769 -19.38 -16.26 -2.31
N THR A 770 -20.08 -15.36 -1.59
CA THR A 770 -20.28 -15.50 -0.14
C THR A 770 -21.03 -16.78 0.18
N VAL A 771 -22.09 -17.11 -0.57
CA VAL A 771 -22.86 -18.35 -0.37
C VAL A 771 -21.97 -19.59 -0.58
N ALA A 772 -21.14 -19.61 -1.63
CA ALA A 772 -20.20 -20.70 -1.87
C ALA A 772 -19.13 -20.83 -0.76
N LEU A 773 -18.66 -19.70 -0.21
CA LEU A 773 -17.75 -19.69 0.94
C LEU A 773 -18.44 -20.22 2.21
N THR A 774 -19.67 -19.77 2.50
CA THR A 774 -20.46 -20.29 3.64
C THR A 774 -20.66 -21.79 3.52
N TYR A 775 -21.05 -22.30 2.35
CA TYR A 775 -21.16 -23.74 2.11
C TYR A 775 -19.84 -24.49 2.37
N GLN A 776 -18.73 -23.98 1.85
CA GLN A 776 -17.40 -24.59 2.02
C GLN A 776 -17.09 -24.80 3.50
N VAL A 777 -17.29 -23.76 4.31
CA VAL A 777 -16.90 -23.77 5.72
C VAL A 777 -17.88 -24.60 6.56
N ILE A 778 -19.19 -24.44 6.37
CA ILE A 778 -20.21 -25.21 7.10
C ILE A 778 -20.06 -26.70 6.81
N LYS A 779 -19.89 -27.10 5.54
CA LYS A 779 -19.65 -28.52 5.17
C LYS A 779 -18.41 -29.07 5.87
N LYS A 780 -17.32 -28.31 5.92
CA LYS A 780 -16.07 -28.74 6.57
C LYS A 780 -16.23 -28.90 8.08
N LEU A 781 -16.85 -27.92 8.74
CA LEU A 781 -17.13 -27.98 10.18
C LEU A 781 -18.11 -29.08 10.53
N ALA A 782 -19.13 -29.33 9.72
CA ALA A 782 -20.09 -30.41 9.93
C ALA A 782 -19.36 -31.75 10.12
N HIS A 783 -18.46 -32.10 9.20
CA HIS A 783 -17.68 -33.32 9.30
C HIS A 783 -16.76 -33.36 10.53
N LEU A 784 -16.09 -32.25 10.85
CA LEU A 784 -15.14 -32.18 11.98
C LEU A 784 -15.86 -32.25 13.33
N LEU A 785 -17.01 -31.58 13.47
CA LEU A 785 -17.73 -31.46 14.73
C LEU A 785 -18.60 -32.67 15.06
N ILE A 786 -18.80 -33.62 14.15
CA ILE A 786 -19.47 -34.89 14.47
C ILE A 786 -18.75 -35.65 15.59
N GLU A 787 -17.42 -35.57 15.63
CA GLU A 787 -16.58 -36.21 16.65
C GLU A 787 -16.69 -35.52 18.04
N VAL A 788 -17.08 -34.25 18.07
CA VAL A 788 -17.14 -33.41 19.27
C VAL A 788 -18.57 -33.32 19.82
N ASP A 789 -19.53 -32.99 18.95
CA ASP A 789 -20.96 -32.85 19.25
C ASP A 789 -21.74 -33.35 18.03
N SER A 790 -22.05 -34.65 18.02
CA SER A 790 -22.71 -35.31 16.90
C SER A 790 -24.07 -34.69 16.54
N ALA A 791 -24.79 -34.12 17.50
CA ALA A 791 -26.07 -33.47 17.23
C ALA A 791 -25.86 -32.16 16.46
N TYR A 792 -24.90 -31.34 16.90
CA TYR A 792 -24.58 -30.08 16.22
C TYR A 792 -23.91 -30.33 14.86
N GLY A 793 -23.01 -31.32 14.76
CA GLY A 793 -22.43 -31.73 13.48
C GLY A 793 -23.50 -32.08 12.43
N LYS A 794 -24.53 -32.84 12.82
CA LYS A 794 -25.67 -33.18 11.94
C LYS A 794 -26.53 -31.97 11.56
N HIS A 795 -26.76 -31.04 12.48
CA HIS A 795 -27.41 -29.76 12.17
C HIS A 795 -26.65 -29.02 11.06
N LEU A 796 -25.31 -28.96 11.15
CA LEU A 796 -24.49 -28.33 10.12
C LEU A 796 -24.48 -29.12 8.80
N GLU A 797 -24.56 -30.45 8.82
CA GLU A 797 -24.76 -31.25 7.60
C GLU A 797 -26.07 -30.87 6.91
N GLU A 798 -27.18 -30.81 7.64
CA GLU A 798 -28.49 -30.39 7.13
C GLU A 798 -28.45 -28.96 6.59
N LEU A 799 -27.78 -28.04 7.30
CA LEU A 799 -27.59 -26.66 6.86
C LEU A 799 -26.78 -26.59 5.56
N ALA A 800 -25.67 -27.33 5.43
CA ALA A 800 -24.89 -27.38 4.21
C ALA A 800 -25.70 -27.95 3.02
N VAL A 801 -26.54 -28.96 3.26
CA VAL A 801 -27.45 -29.51 2.23
C VAL A 801 -28.45 -28.46 1.76
N ASN A 802 -29.03 -27.70 2.68
CA ASN A 802 -30.00 -26.65 2.33
C ASN A 802 -29.36 -25.46 1.61
N ILE A 803 -28.18 -25.02 2.04
CA ILE A 803 -27.40 -23.99 1.33
C ILE A 803 -27.08 -24.46 -0.10
N LYS A 804 -26.63 -25.72 -0.27
CA LYS A 804 -26.35 -26.28 -1.61
C LYS A 804 -27.59 -26.33 -2.47
N LYS A 805 -28.73 -26.75 -1.92
CA LYS A 805 -30.01 -26.80 -2.64
C LYS A 805 -30.43 -25.42 -3.15
N ASP A 806 -30.30 -24.38 -2.33
CA ASP A 806 -30.64 -23.02 -2.73
C ASP A 806 -29.60 -22.42 -3.68
N PHE A 807 -28.32 -22.75 -3.51
CA PHE A 807 -27.29 -22.43 -4.51
C PHE A 807 -27.65 -23.03 -5.87
N GLU A 808 -28.03 -24.30 -5.93
CA GLU A 808 -28.44 -24.97 -7.18
C GLU A 808 -29.71 -24.34 -7.77
N LYS A 809 -30.71 -24.06 -6.94
CA LYS A 809 -32.00 -23.49 -7.36
C LYS A 809 -31.86 -22.07 -7.91
N TYR A 810 -31.09 -21.22 -7.25
CA TYR A 810 -31.07 -19.78 -7.54
C TYR A 810 -29.81 -19.33 -8.28
N LEU A 811 -28.64 -19.88 -7.92
CA LEU A 811 -27.32 -19.42 -8.38
C LEU A 811 -26.75 -20.30 -9.52
N LEU A 812 -27.24 -21.53 -9.70
CA LEU A 812 -26.96 -22.39 -10.86
C LEU A 812 -28.20 -22.60 -11.75
N SER A 813 -29.14 -21.65 -11.73
CA SER A 813 -30.36 -21.68 -12.55
C SER A 813 -30.10 -21.54 -14.06
N THR A 814 -28.89 -21.13 -14.44
CA THR A 814 -28.41 -20.97 -15.82
C THR A 814 -27.04 -21.65 -16.00
N GLU A 815 -26.47 -21.61 -17.20
CA GLU A 815 -25.13 -22.16 -17.46
C GLU A 815 -23.98 -21.37 -16.79
N THR A 816 -24.23 -20.15 -16.31
CA THR A 816 -23.22 -19.26 -15.72
C THR A 816 -23.66 -18.80 -14.34
N ILE A 817 -22.82 -19.00 -13.32
CA ILE A 817 -23.09 -18.48 -11.98
C ILE A 817 -23.10 -16.93 -12.03
N PRO A 818 -24.19 -16.26 -11.62
CA PRO A 818 -24.24 -14.80 -11.59
C PRO A 818 -23.32 -14.26 -10.49
N GLY A 819 -22.85 -13.01 -10.62
CA GLY A 819 -22.11 -12.35 -9.53
C GLY A 819 -22.94 -12.21 -8.27
N PHE A 820 -24.21 -11.82 -8.43
CA PHE A 820 -25.19 -11.66 -7.36
C PHE A 820 -26.59 -12.06 -7.81
N VAL A 821 -27.45 -12.33 -6.83
CA VAL A 821 -28.90 -12.37 -7.02
C VAL A 821 -29.56 -11.31 -6.15
N TYR A 822 -30.58 -10.65 -6.69
CA TYR A 822 -31.42 -9.69 -5.96
C TYR A 822 -32.85 -10.23 -5.87
N MET A 823 -33.38 -10.32 -4.65
CA MET A 823 -34.65 -10.98 -4.29
C MET A 823 -35.48 -10.08 -3.37
N GLU A 824 -35.94 -8.93 -3.87
CA GLU A 824 -36.96 -8.12 -3.14
C GLU A 824 -38.32 -8.82 -3.12
N ASP A 825 -38.59 -9.63 -4.15
CA ASP A 825 -39.73 -10.54 -4.26
C ASP A 825 -39.18 -11.97 -4.43
N PRO A 826 -39.42 -12.91 -3.50
CA PRO A 826 -38.93 -14.29 -3.60
C PRO A 826 -39.37 -15.04 -4.86
N ASP A 827 -40.46 -14.61 -5.51
CA ASP A 827 -40.95 -15.20 -6.76
C ASP A 827 -40.24 -14.63 -8.00
N HIS A 828 -39.47 -13.54 -7.86
CA HIS A 828 -38.76 -12.87 -8.96
C HIS A 828 -37.28 -12.63 -8.62
N VAL A 829 -36.42 -13.51 -9.12
CA VAL A 829 -34.96 -13.44 -8.89
C VAL A 829 -34.29 -12.66 -10.03
N GLU A 830 -33.71 -11.50 -9.70
CA GLU A 830 -32.89 -10.72 -10.64
C GLU A 830 -31.43 -11.20 -10.57
N LEU A 831 -30.88 -11.62 -11.73
CA LEU A 831 -29.47 -12.01 -11.86
C LEU A 831 -28.62 -10.77 -12.20
N MET A 832 -27.66 -10.44 -11.34
CA MET A 832 -26.75 -9.31 -11.53
C MET A 832 -25.32 -9.77 -11.78
N ILE A 833 -24.58 -9.04 -12.63
CA ILE A 833 -23.29 -9.44 -13.18
C ILE A 833 -23.41 -10.84 -13.80
N HIS A 834 -24.19 -10.91 -14.86
CA HIS A 834 -24.60 -12.13 -15.54
C HIS A 834 -24.83 -11.80 -17.03
N PRO A 835 -24.71 -12.74 -17.99
CA PRO A 835 -24.91 -12.44 -19.41
C PRO A 835 -26.24 -11.77 -19.78
N THR A 836 -27.28 -11.93 -18.95
CA THR A 836 -28.60 -11.29 -19.14
C THR A 836 -28.73 -9.92 -18.46
N ASP A 837 -27.75 -9.49 -17.67
CA ASP A 837 -27.76 -8.24 -16.91
C ASP A 837 -27.51 -7.04 -17.84
N LYS A 838 -28.59 -6.28 -18.09
CA LYS A 838 -28.55 -5.03 -18.87
C LYS A 838 -28.38 -3.79 -17.99
N LYS A 839 -28.49 -3.93 -16.66
CA LYS A 839 -28.47 -2.83 -15.69
C LYS A 839 -27.05 -2.42 -15.38
N THR A 840 -26.20 -3.38 -14.99
CA THR A 840 -24.76 -3.12 -14.81
C THR A 840 -24.01 -3.20 -16.13
N GLY A 841 -24.51 -4.03 -17.06
CA GLY A 841 -23.87 -4.32 -18.34
C GLY A 841 -22.63 -5.20 -18.22
N ILE A 842 -22.33 -5.76 -17.04
CA ILE A 842 -21.21 -6.67 -16.78
C ILE A 842 -21.73 -8.11 -16.85
N GLN A 843 -21.02 -9.01 -17.55
CA GLN A 843 -21.52 -10.36 -17.83
C GLN A 843 -20.95 -11.44 -16.93
N TYR A 844 -19.69 -11.32 -16.50
CA TYR A 844 -18.99 -12.38 -15.81
C TYR A 844 -18.22 -11.87 -14.59
N ARG A 845 -18.22 -12.66 -13.51
CA ARG A 845 -17.48 -12.38 -12.28
C ARG A 845 -16.61 -13.59 -11.90
N LEU A 846 -15.32 -13.37 -11.65
CA LEU A 846 -14.34 -14.42 -11.34
C LEU A 846 -14.62 -15.14 -10.02
N LEU A 847 -15.00 -14.36 -8.99
CA LEU A 847 -15.07 -14.81 -7.61
C LEU A 847 -16.01 -16.02 -7.43
N PRO A 848 -17.30 -15.96 -7.83
CA PRO A 848 -18.20 -17.09 -7.67
C PRO A 848 -17.68 -18.36 -8.34
N MET A 849 -17.14 -18.24 -9.56
CA MET A 849 -16.62 -19.39 -10.32
C MET A 849 -15.48 -20.09 -9.57
N THR A 850 -14.47 -19.33 -9.15
CA THR A 850 -13.30 -19.88 -8.44
C THR A 850 -13.68 -20.45 -7.09
N ARG A 851 -14.48 -19.73 -6.28
CA ARG A 851 -14.89 -20.22 -4.96
C ARG A 851 -15.77 -21.46 -5.05
N SER A 852 -16.67 -21.55 -6.03
CA SER A 852 -17.50 -22.75 -6.21
C SER A 852 -16.68 -24.00 -6.57
N MET A 853 -15.61 -23.86 -7.35
CA MET A 853 -14.66 -24.96 -7.62
C MET A 853 -13.90 -25.35 -6.35
N ILE A 854 -13.39 -24.37 -5.60
CA ILE A 854 -12.66 -24.61 -4.34
C ILE A 854 -13.56 -25.27 -3.29
N ALA A 855 -14.82 -24.84 -3.20
CA ALA A 855 -15.82 -25.34 -2.27
C ALA A 855 -16.37 -26.72 -2.62
N GLU A 856 -16.04 -27.25 -3.80
CA GLU A 856 -16.58 -28.51 -4.33
C GLU A 856 -18.12 -28.52 -4.44
N ILE A 857 -18.74 -27.36 -4.66
CA ILE A 857 -20.22 -27.26 -4.74
C ILE A 857 -20.73 -27.54 -6.16
N VAL A 858 -19.87 -27.35 -7.16
CA VAL A 858 -20.18 -27.62 -8.58
C VAL A 858 -19.64 -28.97 -9.04
N THR A 859 -20.31 -29.58 -10.00
CA THR A 859 -19.86 -30.80 -10.69
C THR A 859 -18.62 -30.55 -11.54
N ALA A 860 -17.90 -31.61 -11.93
CA ALA A 860 -16.74 -31.50 -12.82
C ALA A 860 -17.08 -30.85 -14.18
N GLU A 861 -18.24 -31.20 -14.78
CA GLU A 861 -18.68 -30.58 -16.04
C GLU A 861 -18.94 -29.08 -15.87
N GLN A 862 -19.61 -28.68 -14.79
CA GLN A 862 -19.85 -27.27 -14.49
C GLN A 862 -18.53 -26.53 -14.22
N ALA A 863 -17.58 -27.15 -13.51
CA ALA A 863 -16.27 -26.56 -13.28
C ALA A 863 -15.54 -26.28 -14.60
N GLU A 864 -15.45 -27.26 -15.51
CA GLU A 864 -14.82 -27.08 -16.82
C GLU A 864 -15.50 -26.00 -17.67
N LYS A 865 -16.84 -25.90 -17.64
CA LYS A 865 -17.58 -24.80 -18.31
C LYS A 865 -17.17 -23.42 -17.77
N HIS A 866 -17.07 -23.28 -16.45
CA HIS A 866 -16.64 -22.02 -15.85
C HIS A 866 -15.15 -21.73 -16.10
N VAL A 867 -14.29 -22.75 -16.18
CA VAL A 867 -12.90 -22.57 -16.63
C VAL A 867 -12.89 -22.01 -18.05
N ALA A 868 -13.68 -22.56 -18.97
CA ALA A 868 -13.78 -22.03 -20.34
C ALA A 868 -14.22 -20.56 -20.37
N ILE A 869 -15.22 -20.17 -19.55
CA ILE A 869 -15.64 -18.77 -19.39
C ILE A 869 -14.49 -17.89 -18.89
N ILE A 870 -13.73 -18.35 -17.88
CA ILE A 870 -12.58 -17.61 -17.35
C ILE A 870 -11.53 -17.43 -18.45
N LYS A 871 -11.17 -18.50 -19.17
CA LYS A 871 -10.21 -18.46 -20.29
C LYS A 871 -10.65 -17.50 -21.38
N GLU A 872 -11.93 -17.55 -21.75
CA GLU A 872 -12.44 -16.76 -22.84
C GLU A 872 -12.61 -15.29 -22.46
N HIS A 873 -13.13 -14.98 -21.28
CA HIS A 873 -13.61 -13.63 -20.97
C HIS A 873 -12.83 -12.91 -19.88
N LEU A 874 -12.09 -13.63 -19.04
CA LEU A 874 -11.45 -13.07 -17.84
C LEU A 874 -9.95 -13.22 -17.81
N GLN A 875 -9.34 -14.05 -18.66
CA GLN A 875 -7.89 -14.20 -18.73
C GLN A 875 -7.26 -13.22 -19.72
N PHE A 876 -6.21 -12.58 -19.25
CA PHE A 876 -5.41 -11.58 -19.94
C PHE A 876 -3.92 -11.94 -19.78
N PRO A 877 -3.00 -11.30 -20.52
CA PRO A 877 -1.57 -11.60 -20.42
C PRO A 877 -1.00 -11.44 -19.00
N ASP A 878 -1.55 -10.52 -18.22
CA ASP A 878 -1.12 -10.18 -16.87
C ASP A 878 -1.92 -10.87 -15.76
N GLY A 879 -2.80 -11.82 -16.10
CA GLY A 879 -3.58 -12.60 -15.13
C GLY A 879 -5.08 -12.63 -15.41
N VAL A 880 -5.83 -13.16 -14.45
CA VAL A 880 -7.31 -13.18 -14.53
C VAL A 880 -7.90 -11.94 -13.87
N ARG A 881 -8.92 -11.37 -14.49
CA ARG A 881 -9.63 -10.19 -13.99
C ARG A 881 -10.91 -10.56 -13.25
N LEU A 882 -11.26 -9.77 -12.23
CA LEU A 882 -12.43 -9.89 -11.38
C LEU A 882 -13.73 -9.89 -12.18
N MET A 883 -13.77 -9.09 -13.25
CA MET A 883 -14.92 -8.95 -14.15
C MET A 883 -14.43 -8.81 -15.60
N ASN A 884 -15.31 -9.07 -16.56
CA ASN A 884 -14.97 -8.99 -17.99
C ASN A 884 -14.99 -7.56 -18.56
N ARG A 885 -15.39 -6.58 -17.75
CA ARG A 885 -15.33 -5.14 -18.03
C ARG A 885 -15.47 -4.35 -16.73
N PRO A 886 -14.97 -3.10 -16.66
CA PRO A 886 -15.11 -2.27 -15.47
C PRO A 886 -16.55 -1.87 -15.20
N ALA A 887 -16.84 -1.54 -13.94
CA ALA A 887 -18.09 -0.88 -13.58
C ALA A 887 -18.25 0.43 -14.37
N THR A 888 -19.50 0.80 -14.65
CA THR A 888 -19.79 2.02 -15.39
C THR A 888 -19.38 3.24 -14.57
N TYR A 889 -18.58 4.13 -15.15
CA TYR A 889 -18.19 5.39 -14.53
C TYR A 889 -18.91 6.57 -15.18
N GLN A 890 -19.58 7.39 -14.38
CA GLN A 890 -20.28 8.60 -14.82
C GLN A 890 -19.99 9.73 -13.83
N GLY A 891 -18.82 10.38 -13.96
CA GLY A 891 -18.42 11.51 -13.11
C GLY A 891 -18.45 11.20 -11.61
N GLY A 892 -18.24 9.93 -11.23
CA GLY A 892 -18.22 9.50 -9.84
C GLY A 892 -19.57 9.39 -9.13
N VAL A 893 -20.70 9.36 -9.86
CA VAL A 893 -22.03 9.19 -9.29
C VAL A 893 -22.41 7.71 -9.25
N SER A 894 -22.69 7.19 -8.05
CA SER A 894 -23.09 5.80 -7.83
C SER A 894 -24.57 5.54 -8.14
N THR A 895 -24.84 4.36 -8.70
CA THR A 895 -26.16 3.85 -9.06
C THR A 895 -26.39 2.44 -8.49
N ASN A 896 -25.42 1.53 -8.61
CA ASN A 896 -25.52 0.16 -8.10
C ASN A 896 -24.51 -0.10 -6.98
N PHE A 897 -23.25 0.29 -7.22
CA PHE A 897 -22.14 0.10 -6.30
C PHE A 897 -21.55 1.43 -5.86
N LYS A 898 -21.02 1.49 -4.62
CA LYS A 898 -20.36 2.69 -4.08
C LYS A 898 -19.04 2.96 -4.80
N ARG A 899 -17.92 2.43 -4.27
CA ARG A 899 -16.57 2.86 -4.66
C ARG A 899 -16.18 2.48 -6.10
N ALA A 900 -16.69 1.36 -6.62
CA ALA A 900 -16.44 0.94 -8.01
C ALA A 900 -16.95 1.97 -9.05
N GLU A 901 -17.99 2.72 -8.72
CA GLU A 901 -18.55 3.79 -9.57
C GLU A 901 -18.04 5.20 -9.18
N GLN A 902 -17.38 5.33 -8.02
CA GLN A 902 -16.82 6.60 -7.51
C GLN A 902 -15.33 6.79 -7.82
N SER A 903 -14.53 5.72 -7.94
CA SER A 903 -13.09 5.85 -8.19
C SER A 903 -12.84 6.45 -9.57
N ALA A 904 -12.23 7.63 -9.60
CA ALA A 904 -11.85 8.31 -10.82
C ALA A 904 -10.52 7.77 -11.37
N ASN A 905 -9.65 7.26 -10.48
CA ASN A 905 -8.46 6.48 -10.85
C ASN A 905 -8.85 5.06 -11.30
N PHE A 906 -8.15 4.55 -12.32
CA PHE A 906 -8.24 3.16 -12.77
C PHE A 906 -7.10 2.33 -12.17
N GLY A 907 -7.28 1.91 -10.92
CA GLY A 907 -6.34 1.00 -10.26
C GLY A 907 -6.93 0.35 -9.01
N ARG A 908 -6.11 -0.42 -8.28
CA ARG A 908 -6.60 -1.29 -7.19
C ARG A 908 -7.65 -2.29 -7.70
N GLU A 909 -8.72 -2.57 -6.95
CA GLU A 909 -9.79 -3.48 -7.39
C GLU A 909 -10.50 -2.97 -8.66
N ILE A 910 -10.50 -1.65 -8.89
CA ILE A 910 -11.12 -1.01 -10.07
C ILE A 910 -10.37 -1.36 -11.37
N GLY A 911 -9.06 -1.64 -11.30
CA GLY A 911 -8.26 -2.15 -12.41
C GLY A 911 -8.60 -3.59 -12.81
N LEU A 912 -9.42 -4.27 -12.00
CA LEU A 912 -9.95 -5.62 -12.14
C LEU A 912 -8.94 -6.75 -12.07
N GLN A 913 -7.63 -6.54 -12.26
CA GLN A 913 -6.64 -7.53 -11.87
C GLN A 913 -6.19 -7.18 -10.45
N TYR A 914 -6.86 -7.76 -9.46
CA TYR A 914 -6.38 -7.73 -8.08
C TYR A 914 -5.70 -9.06 -7.76
N VAL A 915 -4.40 -9.00 -7.47
CA VAL A 915 -3.50 -10.17 -7.47
C VAL A 915 -3.95 -11.23 -6.48
N HIS A 916 -4.56 -10.85 -5.36
CA HIS A 916 -5.15 -11.78 -4.41
C HIS A 916 -6.19 -12.71 -5.08
N ALA A 917 -7.11 -12.17 -5.89
CA ALA A 917 -8.12 -12.99 -6.56
C ALA A 917 -7.49 -13.89 -7.65
N HIS A 918 -6.40 -13.44 -8.27
CA HIS A 918 -5.60 -14.28 -9.17
C HIS A 918 -4.95 -15.47 -8.44
N ILE A 919 -4.48 -15.28 -7.21
CA ILE A 919 -3.95 -16.37 -6.39
C ILE A 919 -5.06 -17.39 -6.06
N ARG A 920 -6.29 -16.94 -5.80
CA ARG A 920 -7.45 -17.84 -5.63
C ARG A 920 -7.84 -18.58 -6.91
N PHE A 921 -7.59 -17.99 -8.08
CA PHE A 921 -7.69 -18.72 -9.34
C PHE A 921 -6.65 -19.86 -9.41
N THR A 922 -5.43 -19.63 -8.94
CA THR A 922 -4.40 -20.70 -8.82
C THR A 922 -4.89 -21.83 -7.92
N GLU A 923 -5.49 -21.52 -6.76
CA GLU A 923 -6.09 -22.50 -5.85
C GLU A 923 -7.15 -23.36 -6.55
N ALA A 924 -8.05 -22.73 -7.31
CA ALA A 924 -9.07 -23.44 -8.09
C ALA A 924 -8.45 -24.33 -9.18
N MET A 925 -7.42 -23.85 -9.90
CA MET A 925 -6.73 -24.63 -10.93
C MET A 925 -5.99 -25.85 -10.34
N ALA A 926 -5.40 -25.70 -9.15
CA ALA A 926 -4.77 -26.80 -8.43
C ALA A 926 -5.81 -27.86 -8.02
N LYS A 927 -6.98 -27.42 -7.54
CA LYS A 927 -8.09 -28.32 -7.19
C LYS A 927 -8.55 -29.17 -8.38
N LEU A 928 -8.59 -28.57 -9.57
CA LEU A 928 -8.95 -29.22 -10.84
C LEU A 928 -7.79 -30.01 -11.50
N GLY A 929 -6.56 -29.92 -11.01
CA GLY A 929 -5.40 -30.62 -11.57
C GLY A 929 -4.82 -30.00 -12.84
N LYS A 930 -4.97 -28.69 -13.02
CA LYS A 930 -4.46 -27.98 -14.20
C LYS A 930 -3.00 -27.56 -14.01
N GLY A 931 -2.07 -28.51 -14.08
CA GLY A 931 -0.64 -28.32 -13.80
C GLY A 931 -0.02 -27.09 -14.49
N ASP A 932 -0.12 -27.00 -15.82
CA ASP A 932 0.40 -25.88 -16.62
C ASP A 932 -0.15 -24.52 -16.14
N GLU A 933 -1.44 -24.48 -15.81
CA GLU A 933 -2.12 -23.26 -15.40
C GLU A 933 -1.69 -22.78 -14.02
N THR A 934 -1.48 -23.69 -13.07
CA THR A 934 -1.07 -23.29 -11.71
C THR A 934 0.31 -22.66 -11.71
N TRP A 935 1.27 -23.26 -12.41
CA TRP A 935 2.64 -22.73 -12.49
C TRP A 935 2.69 -21.41 -13.25
N GLN A 936 1.96 -21.33 -14.38
CA GLN A 936 1.84 -20.08 -15.15
C GLN A 936 1.20 -18.97 -14.31
N ALA A 937 0.11 -19.25 -13.59
CA ALA A 937 -0.58 -18.27 -12.76
C ALA A 937 0.34 -17.69 -11.67
N LEU A 938 1.13 -18.52 -10.97
CA LEU A 938 2.11 -18.01 -10.00
C LEU A 938 3.25 -17.21 -10.65
N THR A 939 3.63 -17.55 -11.89
CA THR A 939 4.74 -16.91 -12.62
C THR A 939 4.37 -15.52 -13.14
N ILE A 940 3.17 -15.34 -13.71
CA ILE A 940 2.77 -14.03 -14.30
C ILE A 940 2.50 -12.93 -13.26
N ILE A 941 2.39 -13.29 -11.98
CA ILE A 941 2.35 -12.34 -10.87
C ILE A 941 3.65 -12.31 -10.04
N ASN A 942 4.72 -12.97 -10.52
CA ASN A 942 6.05 -12.85 -9.94
C ASN A 942 6.69 -11.54 -10.43
N PRO A 943 7.06 -10.60 -9.53
CA PRO A 943 7.63 -9.31 -9.94
C PRO A 943 9.07 -9.43 -10.47
N ILE A 944 9.75 -10.56 -10.28
CA ILE A 944 11.12 -10.80 -10.76
C ILE A 944 11.09 -11.07 -12.26
N GLN A 945 11.82 -10.24 -13.02
CA GLN A 945 11.89 -10.36 -14.48
C GLN A 945 10.50 -10.43 -15.16
N LEU A 946 9.50 -9.73 -14.61
CA LEU A 946 8.09 -9.85 -15.00
C LEU A 946 7.86 -9.71 -16.52
N LYS A 947 8.63 -8.85 -17.21
CA LYS A 947 8.54 -8.65 -18.67
C LYS A 947 8.89 -9.90 -19.49
N ASP A 948 9.54 -10.90 -18.92
CA ASP A 948 9.82 -12.17 -19.58
C ASP A 948 8.53 -12.97 -19.80
N HIS A 949 7.55 -12.82 -18.90
CA HIS A 949 6.28 -13.53 -18.93
C HIS A 949 5.08 -12.63 -19.29
N VAL A 950 5.13 -11.34 -18.95
CA VAL A 950 4.09 -10.34 -19.22
C VAL A 950 4.69 -9.20 -20.03
N LYS A 951 4.67 -9.32 -21.35
CA LYS A 951 5.40 -8.44 -22.28
C LYS A 951 4.98 -6.97 -22.19
N ASN A 952 3.72 -6.69 -21.88
CA ASN A 952 3.18 -5.35 -21.72
C ASN A 952 3.21 -4.83 -20.28
N ALA A 953 3.90 -5.51 -19.35
CA ALA A 953 4.05 -5.00 -17.99
C ALA A 953 5.00 -3.80 -17.94
N GLU A 954 4.59 -2.74 -17.25
CA GLU A 954 5.46 -1.65 -16.86
C GLU A 954 6.41 -2.09 -15.74
N ILE A 955 7.58 -1.43 -15.70
CA ILE A 955 8.64 -1.69 -14.73
C ILE A 955 8.14 -1.45 -13.29
N ARG A 956 8.56 -2.32 -12.36
CA ARG A 956 8.20 -2.26 -10.94
C ARG A 956 9.29 -2.83 -10.03
N GLN A 957 9.15 -2.64 -8.73
CA GLN A 957 10.07 -3.18 -7.73
C GLN A 957 9.99 -4.72 -7.72
N ALA A 958 11.13 -5.40 -7.80
CA ALA A 958 11.16 -6.84 -8.11
C ALA A 958 11.17 -7.75 -6.88
N ASN A 959 11.32 -7.22 -5.67
CA ASN A 959 11.42 -8.00 -4.43
C ASN A 959 10.22 -7.85 -3.50
N VAL A 960 9.09 -7.34 -4.01
CA VAL A 960 7.94 -6.96 -3.18
C VAL A 960 6.63 -7.34 -3.84
N TYR A 961 5.65 -7.71 -3.03
CA TYR A 961 4.29 -7.96 -3.52
C TYR A 961 3.66 -6.66 -4.05
N PHE A 962 2.96 -6.77 -5.17
CA PHE A 962 2.10 -5.71 -5.74
C PHE A 962 0.64 -6.17 -5.72
N SER A 963 -0.27 -5.32 -5.26
CA SER A 963 -1.67 -5.70 -4.99
C SER A 963 -2.54 -5.83 -6.23
N SER A 964 -2.21 -5.10 -7.30
CA SER A 964 -3.01 -5.05 -8.53
C SER A 964 -2.13 -4.89 -9.78
N SER A 965 -2.68 -5.28 -10.93
CA SER A 965 -2.12 -5.04 -12.26
C SER A 965 -3.09 -4.18 -13.08
N ASP A 966 -2.79 -2.88 -13.11
CA ASP A 966 -3.72 -1.85 -13.56
C ASP A 966 -3.35 -1.38 -14.98
N GLY A 967 -4.31 -1.32 -15.90
CA GLY A 967 -4.04 -0.78 -17.24
C GLY A 967 -3.55 0.66 -17.19
N ASP A 968 -2.56 1.04 -18.00
CA ASP A 968 -2.08 2.44 -18.14
C ASP A 968 -3.08 3.30 -18.93
N PHE A 969 -4.29 3.40 -18.40
CA PHE A 969 -5.31 4.32 -18.83
C PHE A 969 -5.25 5.58 -17.97
N LYS A 970 -5.38 6.75 -18.60
CA LYS A 970 -5.34 8.02 -17.88
C LYS A 970 -6.65 8.34 -17.18
N THR A 971 -7.78 7.82 -17.68
CA THR A 971 -9.11 8.03 -17.10
C THR A 971 -9.97 6.76 -17.13
N ARG A 972 -11.03 6.74 -16.33
CA ARG A 972 -12.06 5.68 -16.39
C ARG A 972 -12.78 5.61 -17.73
N TYR A 973 -12.94 6.74 -18.42
CA TYR A 973 -13.56 6.80 -19.74
C TYR A 973 -12.70 6.08 -20.79
N ASP A 974 -11.38 6.30 -20.76
CA ASP A 974 -10.43 5.59 -21.62
C ASP A 974 -10.45 4.09 -21.34
N ALA A 975 -10.42 3.71 -20.05
CA ALA A 975 -10.47 2.32 -19.64
C ALA A 975 -11.76 1.63 -20.11
N GLN A 976 -12.92 2.30 -20.02
CA GLN A 976 -14.20 1.76 -20.52
C GLN A 976 -14.22 1.61 -22.05
N ALA A 977 -13.72 2.60 -22.78
CA ALA A 977 -13.73 2.60 -24.25
C ALA A 977 -12.73 1.61 -24.86
N HIS A 978 -11.63 1.33 -24.16
CA HIS A 978 -10.47 0.62 -24.71
C HIS A 978 -10.05 -0.59 -23.88
N PHE A 979 -10.92 -1.10 -23.00
CA PHE A 979 -10.65 -2.23 -22.11
C PHE A 979 -10.09 -3.47 -22.85
N ASP A 980 -10.60 -3.78 -24.04
CA ASP A 980 -10.16 -4.92 -24.86
C ASP A 980 -8.67 -4.85 -25.25
N GLN A 981 -8.06 -3.67 -25.21
CA GLN A 981 -6.62 -3.51 -25.44
C GLN A 981 -5.77 -4.22 -24.38
N LEU A 982 -6.28 -4.36 -23.14
CA LEU A 982 -5.61 -5.16 -22.12
C LEU A 982 -5.51 -6.63 -22.55
N LYS A 983 -6.59 -7.16 -23.15
CA LYS A 983 -6.66 -8.58 -23.54
C LYS A 983 -5.67 -8.91 -24.65
N THR A 984 -5.44 -7.95 -25.53
CA THR A 984 -4.46 -8.06 -26.63
C THR A 984 -3.05 -7.63 -26.24
N GLY A 985 -2.84 -7.16 -25.01
CA GLY A 985 -1.54 -6.66 -24.53
C GLY A 985 -1.07 -5.37 -25.23
N ARG A 986 -1.98 -4.59 -25.82
CA ARG A 986 -1.65 -3.35 -26.56
C ARG A 986 -1.43 -2.14 -25.65
N VAL A 987 -2.00 -2.17 -24.45
CA VAL A 987 -1.78 -1.14 -23.41
C VAL A 987 -0.88 -1.71 -22.33
N GLY A 988 -0.03 -0.85 -21.77
CA GLY A 988 0.83 -1.21 -20.64
C GLY A 988 0.01 -1.55 -19.39
N VAL A 989 0.57 -2.36 -18.48
CA VAL A 989 -0.02 -2.63 -17.17
C VAL A 989 0.95 -2.31 -16.04
N LYS A 990 0.51 -1.51 -15.06
CA LYS A 990 1.29 -1.00 -13.93
C LYS A 990 1.04 -1.80 -12.66
N GLY A 991 2.01 -1.79 -11.75
CA GLY A 991 1.86 -2.40 -10.43
C GLY A 991 1.14 -1.46 -9.45
N GLY A 992 0.21 -2.04 -8.68
CA GLY A 992 -0.51 -1.36 -7.59
C GLY A 992 0.32 -1.15 -6.31
N TRP A 993 -0.39 -1.01 -5.19
CA TRP A 993 0.18 -0.81 -3.86
C TRP A 993 0.96 -2.02 -3.36
N ARG A 994 1.88 -1.79 -2.41
CA ARG A 994 2.93 -2.78 -2.08
C ARG A 994 2.95 -3.21 -0.61
N ILE A 995 3.46 -4.42 -0.41
CA ILE A 995 3.67 -5.12 0.88
C ILE A 995 2.36 -5.51 1.59
N TYR A 996 1.54 -4.54 1.97
CA TYR A 996 0.41 -4.76 2.86
C TYR A 996 -0.75 -5.47 2.16
N SER A 997 -0.81 -6.79 2.30
CA SER A 997 -1.87 -7.63 1.76
C SER A 997 -1.82 -9.03 2.36
N SER A 998 -2.94 -9.75 2.33
CA SER A 998 -2.94 -11.21 2.50
C SER A 998 -2.20 -11.96 1.38
N GLY A 999 -2.02 -11.32 0.22
CA GLY A 999 -1.46 -11.88 -1.01
C GLY A 999 -0.16 -12.69 -0.84
N PRO A 1000 0.90 -12.15 -0.20
CA PRO A 1000 2.14 -12.87 0.03
C PRO A 1000 1.93 -14.21 0.75
N GLY A 1001 1.15 -14.22 1.84
CA GLY A 1001 0.92 -15.44 2.62
C GLY A 1001 0.13 -16.49 1.84
N ILE A 1002 -0.94 -16.08 1.15
CA ILE A 1002 -1.73 -17.02 0.34
C ILE A 1002 -0.95 -17.51 -0.90
N TYR A 1003 -0.05 -16.71 -1.48
CA TYR A 1003 0.82 -17.14 -2.57
C TYR A 1003 1.72 -18.30 -2.13
N ILE A 1004 2.36 -18.17 -0.96
CA ILE A 1004 3.21 -19.22 -0.40
C ILE A 1004 2.39 -20.47 -0.06
N ASN A 1005 1.19 -20.31 0.49
CA ASN A 1005 0.28 -21.43 0.70
C ASN A 1005 -0.04 -22.16 -0.62
N GLN A 1006 -0.36 -21.43 -1.70
CA GLN A 1006 -0.62 -22.07 -3.00
C GLN A 1006 0.61 -22.80 -3.53
N LEU A 1007 1.78 -22.16 -3.49
CA LEU A 1007 3.04 -22.76 -3.95
C LEU A 1007 3.34 -24.07 -3.22
N LEU A 1008 3.34 -24.06 -1.88
CA LEU A 1008 3.73 -25.22 -1.06
C LEU A 1008 2.65 -26.30 -1.00
N SER A 1009 1.42 -25.92 -0.61
CA SER A 1009 0.36 -26.86 -0.23
C SER A 1009 -0.42 -27.42 -1.42
N ASN A 1010 -0.55 -26.64 -2.50
CA ASN A 1010 -1.49 -26.92 -3.59
C ASN A 1010 -0.83 -27.13 -4.96
N VAL A 1011 0.31 -26.48 -5.24
CA VAL A 1011 1.05 -26.64 -6.50
C VAL A 1011 2.14 -27.69 -6.36
N LEU A 1012 3.08 -27.51 -5.42
CA LEU A 1012 4.05 -28.55 -5.07
C LEU A 1012 3.36 -29.71 -4.31
N GLY A 1013 2.27 -29.40 -3.63
CA GLY A 1013 1.36 -30.41 -3.08
C GLY A 1013 1.86 -31.10 -1.82
N ILE A 1014 2.64 -30.42 -0.97
CA ILE A 1014 3.21 -31.01 0.24
C ILE A 1014 2.41 -30.56 1.46
N ARG A 1015 1.69 -31.50 2.10
CA ARG A 1015 0.87 -31.21 3.28
C ARG A 1015 1.15 -32.21 4.39
N GLU A 1016 1.79 -31.75 5.47
CA GLU A 1016 2.02 -32.56 6.68
C GLU A 1016 0.80 -32.46 7.63
N GLU A 1017 0.33 -33.58 8.15
CA GLU A 1017 -0.75 -33.70 9.14
C GLU A 1017 -0.30 -34.62 10.29
N PRO A 1018 -0.97 -34.63 11.47
CA PRO A 1018 -0.48 -35.32 12.67
C PRO A 1018 -0.12 -36.80 12.51
N GLN A 1019 -0.79 -37.51 11.59
CA GLN A 1019 -0.59 -38.96 11.39
C GLN A 1019 -0.17 -39.31 9.96
N GLN A 1020 -0.17 -38.35 9.05
CA GLN A 1020 -0.01 -38.60 7.63
C GLN A 1020 0.63 -37.40 6.90
N VAL A 1021 1.22 -37.68 5.73
CA VAL A 1021 1.66 -36.67 4.79
C VAL A 1021 0.93 -36.89 3.48
N ILE A 1022 0.44 -35.80 2.90
CA ILE A 1022 -0.23 -35.82 1.60
C ILE A 1022 0.73 -35.23 0.57
N PHE A 1023 0.96 -35.99 -0.50
CA PHE A 1023 1.73 -35.61 -1.68
C PHE A 1023 0.79 -35.51 -2.88
N ASP A 1024 0.45 -34.29 -3.28
CA ASP A 1024 -0.51 -34.00 -4.35
C ASP A 1024 0.05 -32.96 -5.34
N PRO A 1025 1.17 -33.24 -6.02
CA PRO A 1025 1.81 -32.27 -6.91
C PRO A 1025 0.93 -31.99 -8.15
N ILE A 1026 0.67 -30.72 -8.42
CA ILE A 1026 -0.07 -30.22 -9.58
C ILE A 1026 0.88 -29.36 -10.40
N LEU A 1027 1.88 -30.02 -11.01
CA LEU A 1027 2.97 -29.38 -11.74
C LEU A 1027 2.87 -29.67 -13.24
N PRO A 1028 3.33 -28.75 -14.11
CA PRO A 1028 3.49 -29.01 -15.54
C PRO A 1028 4.55 -30.08 -15.80
N LYS A 1029 4.36 -30.91 -16.83
CA LYS A 1029 5.30 -31.98 -17.21
C LYS A 1029 6.71 -31.48 -17.55
N VAL A 1030 6.85 -30.20 -17.90
CA VAL A 1030 8.15 -29.58 -18.19
C VAL A 1030 9.06 -29.52 -16.94
N LEU A 1031 8.48 -29.63 -15.74
CA LEU A 1031 9.18 -29.69 -14.46
C LEU A 1031 9.44 -31.14 -13.98
N ASP A 1032 9.40 -32.12 -14.88
CA ASP A 1032 9.81 -33.49 -14.55
C ASP A 1032 11.28 -33.51 -14.11
N GLY A 1033 11.55 -34.08 -12.94
CA GLY A 1033 12.86 -34.02 -12.29
C GLY A 1033 13.08 -32.74 -11.47
N LEU A 1034 12.04 -31.95 -11.18
CA LEU A 1034 12.13 -30.87 -10.19
C LEU A 1034 12.56 -31.45 -8.85
N GLU A 1035 13.54 -30.80 -8.24
CA GLU A 1035 14.02 -31.14 -6.91
C GLU A 1035 13.64 -30.03 -5.93
N MET A 1036 13.22 -30.42 -4.74
CA MET A 1036 12.90 -29.54 -3.63
C MET A 1036 13.67 -29.97 -2.39
N ILE A 1037 14.52 -29.08 -1.88
CA ILE A 1037 15.07 -29.20 -0.53
C ILE A 1037 14.04 -28.64 0.44
N TYR A 1038 13.69 -29.43 1.45
CA TYR A 1038 12.69 -29.07 2.44
C TYR A 1038 12.93 -29.80 3.76
N ARG A 1039 12.29 -29.34 4.83
CA ARG A 1039 12.19 -30.05 6.09
C ARG A 1039 10.78 -30.63 6.23
N LEU A 1040 10.69 -31.95 6.33
CA LEU A 1040 9.44 -32.71 6.42
C LEU A 1040 9.59 -33.80 7.47
N ALA A 1041 8.58 -34.01 8.33
CA ALA A 1041 8.67 -34.96 9.44
C ALA A 1041 9.91 -34.73 10.34
N ASP A 1042 10.25 -33.45 10.58
CA ASP A 1042 11.45 -33.00 11.31
C ASP A 1042 12.80 -33.50 10.75
N LYS A 1043 12.84 -33.88 9.47
CA LYS A 1043 14.05 -34.29 8.75
C LYS A 1043 14.27 -33.40 7.53
N ASP A 1044 15.53 -33.07 7.26
CA ASP A 1044 15.91 -32.47 5.98
C ASP A 1044 15.82 -33.55 4.89
N VAL A 1045 15.10 -33.23 3.81
CA VAL A 1045 14.81 -34.14 2.69
C VAL A 1045 15.04 -33.45 1.35
N ARG A 1046 15.48 -34.23 0.37
CA ARG A 1046 15.43 -33.89 -1.06
C ARG A 1046 14.23 -34.62 -1.69
N ILE A 1047 13.22 -33.85 -2.09
CA ILE A 1047 12.03 -34.38 -2.77
C ILE A 1047 12.23 -34.24 -4.27
N ILE A 1048 12.04 -35.31 -5.03
CA ILE A 1048 12.16 -35.35 -6.49
C ILE A 1048 10.80 -35.68 -7.11
N PHE A 1049 10.32 -34.82 -8.01
CA PHE A 1049 9.04 -35.00 -8.69
C PHE A 1049 9.22 -35.68 -10.05
N HIS A 1050 8.67 -36.87 -10.23
CA HIS A 1050 8.66 -37.64 -11.48
C HIS A 1050 7.26 -37.56 -12.12
N LEU A 1051 7.03 -36.49 -12.89
CA LEU A 1051 5.75 -36.08 -13.49
C LEU A 1051 5.45 -36.75 -14.85
N ALA A 1052 6.46 -37.39 -15.46
CA ALA A 1052 6.33 -38.09 -16.74
C ALA A 1052 6.22 -39.62 -16.57
N SER A 1053 6.18 -40.10 -15.33
CA SER A 1053 6.17 -41.53 -15.01
C SER A 1053 4.81 -42.18 -15.27
N GLN A 1054 4.81 -43.46 -15.63
CA GLN A 1054 3.58 -44.29 -15.57
C GLN A 1054 3.40 -44.98 -14.22
N LYS A 1055 4.41 -44.91 -13.35
CA LYS A 1055 4.39 -45.47 -12.00
C LYS A 1055 3.62 -44.53 -11.08
N SER A 1056 2.74 -45.08 -10.24
CA SER A 1056 2.10 -44.35 -9.14
C SER A 1056 2.67 -44.83 -7.81
N ALA A 1057 3.61 -44.09 -7.23
CA ALA A 1057 4.30 -44.48 -6.01
C ALA A 1057 4.96 -43.29 -5.30
N VAL A 1058 5.13 -43.42 -3.99
CA VAL A 1058 6.05 -42.60 -3.19
C VAL A 1058 7.16 -43.51 -2.67
N VAL A 1059 8.41 -43.13 -2.87
CA VAL A 1059 9.59 -43.91 -2.47
C VAL A 1059 10.45 -43.05 -1.55
N ALA A 1060 10.73 -43.52 -0.34
CA ALA A 1060 11.66 -42.88 0.59
C ALA A 1060 12.94 -43.72 0.68
N ASN A 1061 14.10 -43.12 0.42
CA ASN A 1061 15.42 -43.79 0.47
C ASN A 1061 15.44 -45.14 -0.28
N GLY A 1062 14.86 -45.15 -1.49
CA GLY A 1062 14.78 -46.33 -2.35
C GLY A 1062 13.72 -47.37 -1.96
N GLN A 1063 12.93 -47.12 -0.91
CA GLN A 1063 11.90 -48.03 -0.41
C GLN A 1063 10.50 -47.45 -0.64
N GLU A 1064 9.64 -48.22 -1.32
CA GLU A 1064 8.27 -47.80 -1.64
C GLU A 1064 7.40 -47.80 -0.37
N LEU A 1065 6.62 -46.74 -0.20
CA LEU A 1065 5.72 -46.52 0.93
C LEU A 1065 4.31 -47.01 0.59
N THR A 1066 3.54 -47.35 1.62
CA THR A 1066 2.11 -47.61 1.45
C THR A 1066 1.39 -46.30 1.12
N ILE A 1067 0.63 -46.30 0.02
CA ILE A 1067 -0.12 -45.12 -0.43
C ILE A 1067 -1.63 -45.39 -0.42
N GLU A 1068 -2.39 -44.44 0.11
CA GLU A 1068 -3.81 -44.27 -0.15
C GLU A 1068 -4.03 -43.05 -1.06
N ARG A 1069 -5.26 -42.83 -1.52
CA ARG A 1069 -5.59 -41.66 -2.34
C ARG A 1069 -6.58 -40.75 -1.63
N GLU A 1070 -6.29 -39.46 -1.65
CA GLU A 1070 -7.23 -38.43 -1.21
C GLU A 1070 -8.46 -38.39 -2.12
N GLN A 1071 -9.62 -38.06 -1.56
CA GLN A 1071 -10.82 -37.85 -2.36
C GLN A 1071 -10.77 -36.48 -3.04
N ASN A 1072 -11.05 -36.45 -4.34
CA ASN A 1072 -11.23 -35.22 -5.09
C ASN A 1072 -12.34 -35.44 -6.15
N PRO A 1073 -13.36 -34.58 -6.24
CA PRO A 1073 -14.48 -34.77 -7.15
C PRO A 1073 -14.15 -34.49 -8.63
N TYR A 1074 -13.00 -33.89 -8.93
CA TYR A 1074 -12.63 -33.41 -10.26
C TYR A 1074 -11.54 -34.24 -10.94
N ARG A 1075 -10.73 -34.96 -10.15
CA ARG A 1075 -9.56 -35.70 -10.61
C ARG A 1075 -9.19 -36.80 -9.63
N GLN A 1076 -8.18 -37.60 -9.96
CA GLN A 1076 -7.54 -38.46 -8.96
C GLN A 1076 -6.83 -37.58 -7.92
N GLY A 1077 -7.07 -37.86 -6.64
CA GLY A 1077 -6.37 -37.19 -5.55
C GLY A 1077 -4.95 -37.69 -5.35
N GLY A 1078 -4.19 -36.90 -4.59
CA GLY A 1078 -2.80 -37.17 -4.25
C GLY A 1078 -2.62 -38.39 -3.33
N TYR A 1079 -1.36 -38.70 -3.05
CA TYR A 1079 -0.97 -39.83 -2.22
C TYR A 1079 -1.03 -39.47 -0.74
N VAL A 1080 -1.74 -40.25 0.05
CA VAL A 1080 -1.74 -40.17 1.51
C VAL A 1080 -0.80 -41.25 2.04
N VAL A 1081 0.19 -40.84 2.82
CA VAL A 1081 1.24 -41.70 3.37
C VAL A 1081 1.26 -41.57 4.88
N SER A 1082 1.44 -42.67 5.62
CA SER A 1082 1.60 -42.60 7.08
C SER A 1082 2.85 -41.81 7.45
N LEU A 1083 2.71 -40.81 8.33
CA LEU A 1083 3.85 -40.02 8.82
C LEU A 1083 4.84 -40.91 9.58
N ALA A 1084 4.35 -41.88 10.35
CA ALA A 1084 5.18 -42.82 11.09
C ALA A 1084 5.99 -43.73 10.16
N GLU A 1085 5.36 -44.24 9.08
CA GLU A 1085 6.04 -45.03 8.06
C GLU A 1085 7.11 -44.22 7.33
N LEU A 1086 6.77 -43.00 6.90
CA LEU A 1086 7.71 -42.08 6.26
C LEU A 1086 8.90 -41.78 7.17
N ALA A 1087 8.65 -41.32 8.40
CA ALA A 1087 9.70 -40.96 9.35
C ALA A 1087 10.65 -42.12 9.67
N ALA A 1088 10.13 -43.35 9.75
CA ALA A 1088 10.94 -44.55 9.99
C ALA A 1088 11.90 -44.88 8.83
N ARG A 1089 11.64 -44.36 7.62
CA ARG A 1089 12.46 -44.56 6.41
C ARG A 1089 13.41 -43.40 6.14
N LEU A 1090 13.24 -42.26 6.82
CA LEU A 1090 14.12 -41.09 6.73
C LEU A 1090 15.27 -41.16 7.76
N ASP A 1091 16.04 -42.25 7.70
CA ASP A 1091 17.14 -42.58 8.62
C ASP A 1091 18.54 -42.43 7.99
N GLU A 1092 18.62 -41.97 6.75
CA GLU A 1092 19.88 -41.75 6.05
C GLU A 1092 20.51 -40.38 6.39
N LYS A 1093 21.80 -40.26 6.05
CA LYS A 1093 22.54 -38.99 6.18
C LYS A 1093 21.99 -37.91 5.23
N GLU A 1094 21.54 -38.32 4.04
CA GLU A 1094 20.90 -37.48 3.04
C GLU A 1094 19.60 -38.16 2.62
N ASN A 1095 18.48 -37.72 3.16
CA ASN A 1095 17.20 -38.34 2.85
C ASN A 1095 16.66 -37.90 1.49
N GLN A 1096 16.10 -38.85 0.75
CA GLN A 1096 15.47 -38.61 -0.54
C GLN A 1096 14.04 -39.17 -0.56
N ILE A 1097 13.11 -38.41 -1.14
CA ILE A 1097 11.74 -38.83 -1.41
C ILE A 1097 11.48 -38.65 -2.91
N ASP A 1098 11.14 -39.73 -3.61
CA ASP A 1098 10.74 -39.71 -5.01
C ASP A 1098 9.21 -39.85 -5.11
N ILE A 1099 8.57 -38.90 -5.79
CA ILE A 1099 7.12 -38.89 -6.01
C ILE A 1099 6.87 -39.18 -7.50
N PHE A 1100 6.29 -40.34 -7.81
CA PHE A 1100 5.91 -40.72 -9.17
C PHE A 1100 4.40 -40.51 -9.36
N CYS A 1101 4.02 -39.58 -10.25
CA CYS A 1101 2.63 -39.21 -10.50
C CYS A 1101 2.26 -39.09 -11.98
#